data_AF-A0A5E4PFC7-F1
#
_entry.id   AF-A0A5E4PFC7-F1
#
_cell.length_a   1.000
_cell.length_b   1.000
_cell.length_c   1.000
_cell.angle_alpha   90.00
_cell.angle_beta   90.00
_cell.angle_gamma   90.00
#
_symmetry.space_group_name_H-M   'P 1'
#
loop_
_entity.id
_entity.type
_entity.pdbx_description
1 polymer ?
#
loop_
_entity_poly.entity_id
_entity_poly.type
_entity_poly.pdbx_seq_one_letter_code
_entity_poly.pdbx_strand_id
1 'polypeptide(L)'
;MRSGMLAQIKMVSSILGKFRFDEAVPVKEDAIRCLDMRDRKCPSASELIREIYDQIITLRSIIDNKHGISSFVTEIDGDKPVWVRYVDMVIVDQAPYLEKNIEALNYLRLFYAYLLAALALCRIYQIDQNACLQAVMHVKQIITDSFFEMMAVADDARLLRILSEGKSLLINVVHAFADQLDINFINSALDQAKDWAALERPSMRVCTIIKTESDLKCVRMIILDEPCSELTADQTMLFDKLDDQKWFNELSDFNRKLVRYHKGAILSGKCVIPSQLRAVIPLCKNSYQQTVFAQSGTAKPEIINSYFHSATAAYLSHKDEETAQTMTYLNMLQQQRLCQADAMVMICLNSDLGDRWLKTYEWINRRNYTADDSRSIKLTESASSRLTDRRVFFAKICLNYFRMIEYNNYSGIRSLTEIIKANTGKLDASHPDVARVLSMVEQVEKLQGQFTPLDLYVKGLDIIHFLTQAATLNNQLASQFADKSLQTVAVWFGCASGENRTGITYYHDLCRTMLEYFARSQEVSLSDEFQLRIFQLVAKSQHVLLMTGNQGNTFGTEGIRSKSSGSFKSLHDVCHLATKSSDIKVLTAEDYNYNQVLARLSDILSEAEMNGRCKSLIPLVRLFLVHAEEKRAAYVFMPEHERSLYNEILVCMERLLSQSCSSRALALMEKAQQSLAEVSAPGALAGQNTLLSKIIVEARIISQASQSAQLSKLGVFKEGSDTAEQKPANPNLKLATH
;
A
#
# COMPACT_ATOMS: atom_id res chain seq x y z
N MET A 1 -20.66 25.45 8.49
CA MET A 1 -21.38 24.42 7.70
C MET A 1 -22.16 24.94 6.48
N ARG A 2 -23.12 25.88 6.57
CA ARG A 2 -23.86 26.41 5.38
C ARG A 2 -22.93 26.99 4.30
N SER A 3 -21.87 27.69 4.71
CA SER A 3 -20.80 28.16 3.81
C SER A 3 -20.02 27.01 3.16
N GLY A 4 -19.77 25.91 3.90
CA GLY A 4 -19.05 24.73 3.42
C GLY A 4 -19.82 23.95 2.37
N MET A 5 -21.08 23.57 2.64
CA MET A 5 -21.92 22.84 1.67
C MET A 5 -22.15 23.62 0.38
N LEU A 6 -22.41 24.93 0.48
CA LEU A 6 -22.54 25.79 -0.70
C LEU A 6 -21.22 25.91 -1.48
N ALA A 7 -20.09 25.98 -0.79
CA ALA A 7 -18.77 25.99 -1.44
C ALA A 7 -18.51 24.68 -2.19
N GLN A 8 -18.86 23.53 -1.61
CA GLN A 8 -18.73 22.23 -2.26
C GLN A 8 -19.63 22.13 -3.52
N ILE A 9 -20.90 22.53 -3.44
CA ILE A 9 -21.81 22.54 -4.60
C ILE A 9 -21.28 23.48 -5.69
N LYS A 10 -20.76 24.66 -5.33
CA LYS A 10 -20.17 25.60 -6.28
C LYS A 10 -18.93 25.00 -6.96
N MET A 11 -18.04 24.37 -6.19
CA MET A 11 -16.85 23.70 -6.71
C MET A 11 -17.22 22.59 -7.69
N VAL A 12 -18.14 21.69 -7.30
CA VAL A 12 -18.60 20.60 -8.18
C VAL A 12 -19.25 21.16 -9.44
N SER A 13 -20.06 22.22 -9.32
CA SER A 13 -20.65 22.88 -10.49
C SER A 13 -19.59 23.49 -11.42
N SER A 14 -18.52 24.06 -10.87
CA SER A 14 -17.38 24.60 -11.65
C SER A 14 -16.61 23.47 -12.36
N ILE A 15 -16.38 22.32 -11.70
CA ILE A 15 -15.80 21.12 -12.33
C ILE A 15 -16.65 20.69 -13.53
N LEU A 16 -17.96 20.52 -13.31
CA LEU A 16 -18.89 20.09 -14.34
C LEU A 16 -19.02 21.10 -15.49
N GLY A 17 -18.87 22.39 -15.22
CA GLY A 17 -18.91 23.46 -16.22
C GLY A 17 -17.66 23.54 -17.09
N LYS A 18 -16.49 23.19 -16.55
CA LYS A 18 -15.22 23.13 -17.30
C LYS A 18 -15.09 21.88 -18.17
N PHE A 19 -15.83 20.82 -17.85
CA PHE A 19 -15.71 19.53 -18.52
C PHE A 19 -16.74 19.37 -19.64
N ARG A 20 -16.26 19.31 -20.90
CA ARG A 20 -17.07 18.90 -22.05
C ARG A 20 -16.89 17.40 -22.26
N PHE A 21 -17.94 16.64 -21.97
CA PHE A 21 -17.91 15.17 -21.88
C PHE A 21 -17.63 14.46 -23.22
N ASP A 22 -17.79 15.15 -24.35
CA ASP A 22 -17.52 14.59 -25.68
C ASP A 22 -16.03 14.61 -26.04
N GLU A 23 -15.21 15.31 -25.26
CA GLU A 23 -13.76 15.31 -25.36
C GLU A 23 -13.21 14.36 -24.30
N ALA A 24 -13.34 13.05 -24.54
CA ALA A 24 -12.44 12.11 -23.88
C ALA A 24 -11.03 12.63 -24.16
N VAL A 25 -10.31 13.10 -23.14
CA VAL A 25 -8.94 13.56 -23.32
C VAL A 25 -8.14 12.27 -23.51
N PRO A 26 -7.74 11.89 -24.74
CA PRO A 26 -6.85 10.76 -24.87
C PRO A 26 -5.62 11.13 -24.05
N VAL A 27 -5.15 10.22 -23.19
CA VAL A 27 -3.79 10.35 -22.69
C VAL A 27 -2.90 10.22 -23.90
N LYS A 28 -2.49 11.39 -24.42
CA LYS A 28 -1.65 11.51 -25.59
C LYS A 28 -0.41 10.66 -25.33
N GLU A 29 0.12 10.01 -26.36
CA GLU A 29 1.46 9.41 -26.32
C GLU A 29 2.51 10.40 -25.77
N ASP A 30 2.23 11.70 -25.88
CA ASP A 30 2.97 12.78 -25.24
C ASP A 30 3.11 12.67 -23.71
N ALA A 31 2.18 12.02 -22.99
CA ALA A 31 2.30 11.81 -21.54
C ALA A 31 3.45 10.85 -21.19
N ILE A 32 3.76 9.89 -22.08
CA ILE A 32 4.97 9.06 -21.96
C ILE A 32 6.20 9.89 -22.30
N ARG A 33 6.12 10.77 -23.32
CA ARG A 33 7.21 11.71 -23.64
C ARG A 33 7.48 12.73 -22.52
N CYS A 34 6.49 13.09 -21.71
CA CYS A 34 6.68 13.90 -20.50
C CYS A 34 7.52 13.19 -19.42
N LEU A 35 7.77 11.88 -19.54
CA LEU A 35 8.66 11.15 -18.64
C LEU A 35 10.14 11.25 -19.07
N ASP A 36 10.40 11.60 -20.34
CA ASP A 36 11.73 11.71 -20.95
C ASP A 36 12.37 13.09 -20.68
N MET A 37 13.64 13.08 -20.23
CA MET A 37 14.36 14.24 -19.71
C MET A 37 15.65 14.58 -20.47
N ARG A 38 15.95 13.88 -21.57
CA ARG A 38 17.27 13.86 -22.21
C ARG A 38 17.83 15.23 -22.64
N ASP A 39 16.99 16.25 -22.86
CA ASP A 39 17.41 17.56 -23.39
C ASP A 39 17.27 18.74 -22.40
N ARG A 40 16.97 18.50 -21.12
CA ARG A 40 16.74 19.59 -20.14
C ARG A 40 17.99 19.94 -19.33
N LYS A 41 18.19 21.24 -19.09
CA LYS A 41 19.14 21.71 -18.05
C LYS A 41 18.79 21.07 -16.71
N CYS A 42 19.80 20.77 -15.89
CA CYS A 42 19.59 20.19 -14.57
C CYS A 42 18.62 21.06 -13.75
N PRO A 43 17.44 20.54 -13.37
CA PRO A 43 16.48 21.25 -12.55
C PRO A 43 17.04 21.50 -11.16
N SER A 44 16.58 22.57 -10.50
CA SER A 44 16.77 22.72 -9.07
C SER A 44 16.14 21.54 -8.32
N ALA A 45 16.59 21.28 -7.08
CA ALA A 45 16.03 20.19 -6.27
C ALA A 45 14.51 20.29 -6.09
N SER A 46 13.97 21.51 -5.93
CA SER A 46 12.53 21.73 -5.81
C SER A 46 11.78 21.48 -7.11
N GLU A 47 12.37 21.81 -8.26
CA GLU A 47 11.80 21.49 -9.57
C GLU A 47 11.80 19.98 -9.83
N LEU A 48 12.89 19.28 -9.48
CA LEU A 48 12.97 17.83 -9.62
C LEU A 48 11.97 17.10 -8.72
N ILE A 49 11.82 17.52 -7.46
CA ILE A 49 10.81 16.97 -6.55
C ILE A 49 9.41 17.15 -7.12
N ARG A 50 9.11 18.36 -7.61
CA ARG A 50 7.84 18.66 -8.29
C ARG A 50 7.64 17.71 -9.46
N GLU A 51 8.64 17.57 -10.32
CA GLU A 51 8.56 16.77 -11.53
C GLU A 51 8.33 15.30 -11.20
N ILE A 52 9.13 14.69 -10.32
CA ILE A 52 8.95 13.30 -9.91
C ILE A 52 7.55 13.09 -9.32
N TYR A 53 7.06 14.03 -8.49
CA TYR A 53 5.70 13.93 -7.95
C TYR A 53 4.62 14.00 -9.04
N ASP A 54 4.75 14.93 -10.00
CA ASP A 54 3.81 15.08 -11.11
C ASP A 54 3.82 13.82 -12.00
N GLN A 55 4.97 13.13 -12.10
CA GLN A 55 5.07 11.85 -12.78
C GLN A 55 4.40 10.69 -12.01
N ILE A 56 4.45 10.67 -10.67
CA ILE A 56 3.68 9.72 -9.85
C ILE A 56 2.17 9.88 -10.13
N ILE A 57 1.68 11.12 -10.23
CA ILE A 57 0.31 11.42 -10.63
C ILE A 57 0.02 10.97 -12.08
N THR A 58 0.94 11.25 -13.01
CA THR A 58 0.80 10.86 -14.42
C THR A 58 0.70 9.34 -14.58
N LEU A 59 1.55 8.58 -13.86
CA LEU A 59 1.48 7.11 -13.84
C LEU A 59 0.13 6.62 -13.31
N ARG A 60 -0.42 7.29 -12.30
CA ARG A 60 -1.76 6.97 -11.80
C ARG A 60 -2.84 7.25 -12.85
N SER A 61 -2.73 8.35 -13.60
CA SER A 61 -3.64 8.61 -14.72
C SER A 61 -3.52 7.57 -15.83
N ILE A 62 -2.32 7.06 -16.12
CA ILE A 62 -2.12 5.93 -17.05
C ILE A 62 -2.81 4.67 -16.53
N ILE A 63 -2.67 4.35 -15.24
CA ILE A 63 -3.35 3.21 -14.61
C ILE A 63 -4.87 3.38 -14.70
N ASP A 64 -5.41 4.56 -14.37
CA ASP A 64 -6.83 4.86 -14.48
C ASP A 64 -7.34 4.62 -15.91
N ASN A 65 -6.62 5.05 -16.95
CA ASN A 65 -7.04 4.78 -18.34
C ASN A 65 -7.03 3.30 -18.69
N LYS A 66 -6.11 2.51 -18.14
CA LYS A 66 -6.13 1.04 -18.30
C LYS A 66 -7.37 0.39 -17.69
N HIS A 67 -7.97 1.04 -16.70
CA HIS A 67 -9.28 0.68 -16.14
C HIS A 67 -10.46 1.36 -16.84
N GLY A 68 -10.25 2.06 -17.96
CA GLY A 68 -11.31 2.80 -18.66
C GLY A 68 -11.74 4.09 -17.95
N ILE A 69 -10.93 4.62 -17.04
CA ILE A 69 -11.18 5.83 -16.26
C ILE A 69 -10.35 6.98 -16.84
N SER A 70 -11.00 8.03 -17.33
CA SER A 70 -10.30 9.25 -17.76
C SER A 70 -9.97 10.09 -16.52
N SER A 71 -8.71 10.48 -16.32
CA SER A 71 -8.35 11.32 -15.17
C SER A 71 -7.33 12.40 -15.52
N PHE A 72 -7.44 13.54 -14.85
CA PHE A 72 -6.59 14.71 -15.05
C PHE A 72 -6.62 15.63 -13.83
N VAL A 73 -5.56 16.43 -13.64
CA VAL A 73 -5.51 17.47 -12.61
C VAL A 73 -5.95 18.80 -13.20
N THR A 74 -6.81 19.52 -12.49
CA THR A 74 -7.26 20.86 -12.89
C THR A 74 -7.29 21.81 -11.70
N GLU A 75 -7.21 23.11 -11.95
CA GLU A 75 -7.40 24.16 -10.96
C GLU A 75 -8.80 24.76 -11.10
N ILE A 76 -9.49 24.97 -9.99
CA ILE A 76 -10.86 25.50 -9.97
C ILE A 76 -10.79 26.87 -9.30
N ASP A 77 -11.22 27.93 -9.98
CA ASP A 77 -11.36 29.28 -9.41
C ASP A 77 -10.12 29.87 -8.68
N GLY A 78 -8.90 29.52 -9.11
CA GLY A 78 -7.64 29.94 -8.44
C GLY A 78 -7.37 29.23 -7.11
N ASP A 79 -8.15 28.19 -6.83
CA ASP A 79 -8.14 27.38 -5.62
C ASP A 79 -7.17 26.18 -5.74
N LYS A 80 -7.06 25.37 -4.69
CA LYS A 80 -6.16 24.19 -4.64
C LYS A 80 -6.40 23.23 -5.83
N PRO A 81 -5.35 22.57 -6.35
CA PRO A 81 -5.49 21.59 -7.43
C PRO A 81 -6.45 20.45 -7.05
N VAL A 82 -7.28 20.04 -8.01
CA VAL A 82 -8.25 18.96 -7.89
C VAL A 82 -7.95 17.90 -8.94
N TRP A 83 -7.85 16.65 -8.51
CA TRP A 83 -7.73 15.52 -9.41
C TRP A 83 -9.13 15.00 -9.76
N VAL A 84 -9.51 15.18 -11.01
CA VAL A 84 -10.82 14.80 -11.54
C VAL A 84 -10.69 13.46 -12.25
N ARG A 85 -11.60 12.54 -11.94
CA ARG A 85 -11.68 11.20 -12.51
C ARG A 85 -13.08 11.02 -13.07
N TYR A 86 -13.18 10.51 -14.28
CA TYR A 86 -14.43 10.30 -14.99
C TYR A 86 -14.54 8.82 -15.38
N VAL A 87 -15.63 8.20 -14.94
CA VAL A 87 -15.91 6.78 -15.10
C VAL A 87 -17.15 6.66 -16.00
N ASP A 88 -16.97 6.12 -17.20
CA ASP A 88 -18.05 5.83 -18.14
C ASP A 88 -18.24 4.31 -18.26
N MET A 89 -19.36 3.81 -17.75
CA MET A 89 -19.58 2.37 -17.60
C MET A 89 -19.53 1.61 -18.91
N VAL A 90 -20.03 2.21 -20.01
CA VAL A 90 -20.03 1.56 -21.33
C VAL A 90 -18.59 1.28 -21.77
N ILE A 91 -17.68 2.20 -21.48
CA ILE A 91 -16.26 2.08 -21.82
C ILE A 91 -15.58 1.07 -20.90
N VAL A 92 -15.86 1.13 -19.59
CA VAL A 92 -15.22 0.28 -18.59
C VAL A 92 -15.62 -1.20 -18.73
N ASP A 93 -16.85 -1.50 -19.16
CA ASP A 93 -17.30 -2.87 -19.41
C ASP A 93 -16.70 -3.47 -20.69
N GLN A 94 -16.38 -2.63 -21.68
CA GLN A 94 -15.79 -3.04 -22.95
C GLN A 94 -14.27 -3.04 -22.93
N ALA A 95 -13.64 -2.34 -21.99
CA ALA A 95 -12.20 -2.36 -21.82
C ALA A 95 -11.79 -3.80 -21.46
N PRO A 96 -11.00 -4.49 -22.31
CA PRO A 96 -10.37 -5.71 -21.84
C PRO A 96 -9.58 -5.31 -20.60
N TYR A 97 -9.84 -5.97 -19.47
CA TYR A 97 -9.02 -5.83 -18.26
C TYR A 97 -7.62 -6.30 -18.65
N LEU A 98 -6.82 -5.40 -19.24
CA LEU A 98 -5.45 -5.62 -19.61
C LEU A 98 -4.67 -5.50 -18.30
N GLU A 99 -4.80 -6.53 -17.47
CA GLU A 99 -4.02 -6.68 -16.23
C GLU A 99 -2.53 -6.52 -16.51
N LYS A 100 -2.10 -6.87 -17.72
CA LYS A 100 -0.71 -6.78 -18.17
C LYS A 100 -0.15 -5.38 -17.89
N ASN A 101 0.88 -5.34 -17.05
CA ASN A 101 1.64 -4.18 -16.64
C ASN A 101 0.96 -3.24 -15.62
N ILE A 102 -0.27 -3.48 -15.12
CA ILE A 102 -0.85 -2.61 -14.06
C ILE A 102 -0.03 -2.71 -12.77
N GLU A 103 0.30 -3.95 -12.38
CA GLU A 103 1.19 -4.19 -11.24
C GLU A 103 2.54 -3.51 -11.48
N ALA A 104 3.18 -3.75 -12.62
CA ALA A 104 4.44 -3.12 -12.98
C ALA A 104 4.41 -1.57 -12.91
N LEU A 105 3.34 -0.93 -13.42
CA LEU A 105 3.17 0.54 -13.34
C LEU A 105 3.04 1.02 -11.89
N ASN A 106 2.33 0.27 -11.05
CA ASN A 106 2.25 0.55 -9.62
C ASN A 106 3.61 0.48 -8.92
N TYR A 107 4.45 -0.49 -9.30
CA TYR A 107 5.81 -0.55 -8.78
C TYR A 107 6.70 0.57 -9.34
N LEU A 108 6.52 1.01 -10.60
CA LEU A 108 7.25 2.15 -11.14
C LEU A 108 6.91 3.43 -10.36
N ARG A 109 5.63 3.60 -10.00
CA ARG A 109 5.17 4.68 -9.13
C ARG A 109 5.84 4.62 -7.74
N LEU A 110 5.98 3.42 -7.17
CA LEU A 110 6.72 3.22 -5.91
C LEU A 110 8.21 3.52 -6.06
N PHE A 111 8.82 3.15 -7.19
CA PHE A 111 10.20 3.51 -7.49
C PHE A 111 10.41 5.03 -7.51
N TYR A 112 9.46 5.80 -8.06
CA TYR A 112 9.53 7.26 -8.00
C TYR A 112 9.40 7.81 -6.57
N ALA A 113 8.62 7.15 -5.69
CA ALA A 113 8.63 7.50 -4.26
C ALA A 113 10.00 7.23 -3.61
N TYR A 114 10.75 6.20 -4.04
CA TYR A 114 12.14 6.02 -3.60
C TYR A 114 13.08 7.11 -4.14
N LEU A 115 12.89 7.60 -5.36
CA LEU A 115 13.67 8.73 -5.86
C LEU A 115 13.46 9.98 -4.97
N LEU A 116 12.21 10.28 -4.59
CA LEU A 116 11.90 11.35 -3.63
C LEU A 116 12.56 11.08 -2.26
N ALA A 117 12.51 9.85 -1.78
CA ALA A 117 13.17 9.44 -0.54
C ALA A 117 14.69 9.67 -0.57
N ALA A 118 15.35 9.39 -1.69
CA ALA A 118 16.78 9.63 -1.86
C ALA A 118 17.11 11.13 -1.86
N LEU A 119 16.27 11.97 -2.50
CA LEU A 119 16.44 13.42 -2.46
C LEU A 119 16.28 13.97 -1.03
N ALA A 120 15.29 13.48 -0.28
CA ALA A 120 15.12 13.83 1.13
C ALA A 120 16.34 13.41 1.96
N LEU A 121 16.85 12.20 1.73
CA LEU A 121 18.04 11.67 2.40
C LEU A 121 19.28 12.53 2.12
N CYS A 122 19.52 12.88 0.85
CA CYS A 122 20.62 13.76 0.45
C CYS A 122 20.54 15.13 1.14
N ARG A 123 19.34 15.72 1.25
CA ARG A 123 19.15 16.98 1.99
C ARG A 123 19.38 16.84 3.50
N ILE A 124 18.84 15.79 4.11
CA ILE A 124 18.95 15.53 5.55
C ILE A 124 20.41 15.35 5.99
N TYR A 125 21.23 14.69 5.18
CA TYR A 125 22.63 14.42 5.47
C TYR A 125 23.61 15.39 4.82
N GLN A 126 23.11 16.46 4.19
CA GLN A 126 23.92 17.49 3.52
C GLN A 126 24.93 16.90 2.52
N ILE A 127 24.53 15.83 1.84
CA ILE A 127 25.26 15.23 0.71
C ILE A 127 25.34 16.27 -0.40
N ASP A 128 26.42 16.30 -1.20
CA ASP A 128 26.54 17.19 -2.36
C ASP A 128 25.26 17.14 -3.20
N GLN A 129 24.46 18.19 -3.10
CA GLN A 129 23.11 18.21 -3.64
C GLN A 129 23.16 18.18 -5.16
N ASN A 130 24.13 18.83 -5.80
CA ASN A 130 24.19 18.89 -7.26
C ASN A 130 24.60 17.53 -7.83
N ALA A 131 25.60 16.88 -7.24
CA ALA A 131 26.03 15.56 -7.66
C ALA A 131 24.95 14.49 -7.42
N CYS A 132 24.31 14.52 -6.23
CA CYS A 132 23.20 13.61 -5.91
C CYS A 132 22.00 13.82 -6.84
N LEU A 133 21.61 15.08 -7.14
CA LEU A 133 20.51 15.39 -8.06
C LEU A 133 20.75 14.79 -9.45
N GLN A 134 21.96 15.00 -10.00
CA GLN A 134 22.34 14.47 -11.31
C GLN A 134 22.32 12.95 -11.34
N ALA A 135 22.83 12.31 -10.29
CA ALA A 135 22.86 10.86 -10.22
C ALA A 135 21.45 10.26 -10.03
N VAL A 136 20.59 10.87 -9.21
CA VAL A 136 19.18 10.47 -9.07
C VAL A 136 18.44 10.62 -10.40
N MET A 137 18.67 11.71 -11.14
CA MET A 137 18.12 11.89 -12.49
C MET A 137 18.62 10.81 -13.47
N HIS A 138 19.90 10.47 -13.40
CA HIS A 138 20.47 9.45 -14.27
C HIS A 138 19.85 8.06 -13.99
N VAL A 139 19.75 7.68 -12.71
CA VAL A 139 19.08 6.43 -12.30
C VAL A 139 17.61 6.44 -12.72
N LYS A 140 16.91 7.55 -12.53
CA LYS A 140 15.53 7.72 -13.03
C LYS A 140 15.46 7.44 -14.52
N GLN A 141 16.31 8.07 -15.33
CA GLN A 141 16.29 7.94 -16.79
C GLN A 141 16.55 6.48 -17.22
N ILE A 142 17.60 5.85 -16.70
CA ILE A 142 17.94 4.44 -17.01
C ILE A 142 16.75 3.52 -16.73
N ILE A 143 16.16 3.65 -15.54
CA ILE A 143 15.08 2.76 -15.11
C ILE A 143 13.80 3.02 -15.89
N THR A 144 13.50 4.29 -16.18
CA THR A 144 12.31 4.68 -16.96
C THR A 144 12.43 4.16 -18.40
N ASP A 145 13.57 4.38 -19.05
CA ASP A 145 13.82 3.92 -20.43
C ASP A 145 13.75 2.40 -20.50
N SER A 146 14.46 1.70 -19.59
CA SER A 146 14.45 0.24 -19.52
C SER A 146 13.05 -0.32 -19.29
N PHE A 147 12.27 0.32 -18.40
CA PHE A 147 10.90 -0.09 -18.11
C PHE A 147 10.01 0.04 -19.34
N PHE A 148 10.03 1.18 -20.04
CA PHE A 148 9.16 1.42 -21.19
C PHE A 148 9.58 0.63 -22.43
N GLU A 149 10.88 0.43 -22.67
CA GLU A 149 11.37 -0.47 -23.72
C GLU A 149 10.87 -1.90 -23.51
N MET A 150 10.84 -2.37 -22.25
CA MET A 150 10.43 -3.73 -21.91
C MET A 150 8.91 -3.90 -21.80
N MET A 151 8.15 -2.84 -21.53
CA MET A 151 6.70 -2.89 -21.31
C MET A 151 5.92 -3.55 -22.46
N ALA A 152 6.44 -3.46 -23.70
CA ALA A 152 5.82 -4.05 -24.88
C ALA A 152 6.03 -5.58 -24.99
N VAL A 153 7.12 -6.11 -24.43
CA VAL A 153 7.62 -7.47 -24.72
C VAL A 153 7.78 -8.36 -23.48
N ALA A 154 7.81 -7.78 -22.29
CA ALA A 154 8.08 -8.47 -21.04
C ALA A 154 6.80 -8.95 -20.31
N ASP A 155 6.96 -9.92 -19.41
CA ASP A 155 6.00 -10.23 -18.37
C ASP A 155 6.19 -9.30 -17.15
N ASP A 156 5.21 -9.27 -16.25
CA ASP A 156 5.27 -8.41 -15.06
C ASP A 156 6.48 -8.74 -14.18
N ALA A 157 6.86 -10.02 -14.05
CA ALA A 157 7.99 -10.44 -13.22
C ALA A 157 9.32 -9.78 -13.65
N ARG A 158 9.55 -9.66 -14.97
CA ARG A 158 10.72 -8.93 -15.51
C ARG A 158 10.65 -7.44 -15.21
N LEU A 159 9.48 -6.81 -15.37
CA LEU A 159 9.31 -5.39 -15.06
C LEU A 159 9.55 -5.10 -13.58
N LEU A 160 9.08 -5.97 -12.67
CA LEU A 160 9.33 -5.86 -11.24
C LEU A 160 10.82 -5.94 -10.88
N ARG A 161 11.58 -6.77 -11.60
CA ARG A 161 13.01 -6.90 -11.39
C ARG A 161 13.77 -5.61 -11.74
N ILE A 162 13.47 -4.97 -12.88
CA ILE A 162 14.07 -3.68 -13.27
C ILE A 162 13.92 -2.67 -12.13
N LEU A 163 12.75 -2.63 -11.50
CA LEU A 163 12.45 -1.67 -10.44
C LEU A 163 13.20 -1.98 -9.13
N SER A 164 13.44 -3.26 -8.85
CA SER A 164 14.31 -3.71 -7.75
C SER A 164 15.77 -3.30 -7.96
N GLU A 165 16.27 -3.47 -9.19
CA GLU A 165 17.60 -3.05 -9.59
C GLU A 165 17.74 -1.53 -9.54
N GLY A 166 16.71 -0.80 -9.95
CA GLY A 166 16.63 0.64 -9.80
C GLY A 166 16.82 1.10 -8.35
N LYS A 167 16.17 0.42 -7.40
CA LYS A 167 16.39 0.70 -5.97
C LYS A 167 17.84 0.42 -5.56
N SER A 168 18.43 -0.67 -6.04
CA SER A 168 19.83 -1.05 -5.73
C SER A 168 20.83 -0.03 -6.31
N LEU A 169 20.62 0.42 -7.54
CA LEU A 169 21.38 1.50 -8.17
C LEU A 169 21.27 2.80 -7.37
N LEU A 170 20.06 3.13 -6.92
CA LEU A 170 19.82 4.31 -6.09
C LEU A 170 20.58 4.25 -4.77
N ILE A 171 20.62 3.09 -4.11
CA ILE A 171 21.41 2.86 -2.88
C ILE A 171 22.89 3.11 -3.16
N ASN A 172 23.44 2.52 -4.22
CA ASN A 172 24.85 2.67 -4.58
C ASN A 172 25.21 4.13 -4.92
N VAL A 173 24.31 4.83 -5.63
CA VAL A 173 24.46 6.26 -5.94
C VAL A 173 24.51 7.09 -4.67
N VAL A 174 23.56 6.91 -3.75
CA VAL A 174 23.55 7.65 -2.48
C VAL A 174 24.82 7.34 -1.69
N HIS A 175 25.22 6.07 -1.62
CA HIS A 175 26.44 5.65 -0.92
C HIS A 175 27.70 6.30 -1.49
N ALA A 176 27.82 6.41 -2.82
CA ALA A 176 28.98 7.01 -3.47
C ALA A 176 29.20 8.51 -3.16
N PHE A 177 28.16 9.20 -2.65
CA PHE A 177 28.27 10.60 -2.22
C PHE A 177 28.13 10.77 -0.70
N ALA A 178 27.90 9.68 0.03
CA ALA A 178 27.64 9.66 1.45
C ALA A 178 28.66 8.77 2.16
N ASP A 179 29.94 9.11 2.09
CA ASP A 179 31.06 8.29 2.59
C ASP A 179 30.88 7.85 4.06
N GLN A 180 30.09 8.57 4.86
CA GLN A 180 29.77 8.23 6.24
C GLN A 180 28.57 7.27 6.46
N LEU A 181 27.79 6.94 5.43
CA LEU A 181 26.57 6.14 5.56
C LEU A 181 26.78 4.75 4.96
N ASP A 182 26.55 3.69 5.73
CA ASP A 182 26.64 2.33 5.22
C ASP A 182 25.44 1.96 4.33
N ILE A 183 25.65 1.02 3.39
CA ILE A 183 24.64 0.55 2.43
C ILE A 183 23.38 0.02 3.13
N ASN A 184 23.52 -0.69 4.24
CA ASN A 184 22.37 -1.27 4.95
C ASN A 184 21.52 -0.17 5.59
N PHE A 185 22.17 0.84 6.17
CA PHE A 185 21.51 2.04 6.66
C PHE A 185 20.79 2.77 5.53
N ILE A 186 21.44 3.03 4.40
CA ILE A 186 20.82 3.73 3.25
C ILE A 186 19.57 2.97 2.79
N ASN A 187 19.66 1.65 2.61
CA ASN A 187 18.51 0.84 2.21
C ASN A 187 17.34 0.95 3.22
N SER A 188 17.63 0.85 4.52
CA SER A 188 16.64 1.01 5.58
C SER A 188 16.06 2.43 5.65
N ALA A 189 16.89 3.44 5.41
CA ALA A 189 16.52 4.84 5.44
C ALA A 189 15.62 5.19 4.25
N LEU A 190 15.93 4.68 3.05
CA LEU A 190 15.08 4.80 1.87
C LEU A 190 13.71 4.13 2.07
N ASP A 191 13.69 2.92 2.66
CA ASP A 191 12.45 2.22 3.01
C ASP A 191 11.56 3.02 3.96
N GLN A 192 12.16 3.72 4.93
CA GLN A 192 11.44 4.56 5.89
C GLN A 192 11.00 5.90 5.26
N ALA A 193 11.87 6.53 4.45
CA ALA A 193 11.63 7.85 3.87
C ALA A 193 10.62 7.83 2.71
N LYS A 194 10.48 6.72 1.96
CA LYS A 194 9.49 6.62 0.86
C LYS A 194 8.06 6.89 1.33
N ASP A 195 7.75 6.54 2.58
CA ASP A 195 6.43 6.72 3.17
C ASP A 195 6.11 8.21 3.44
N TRP A 196 7.12 9.08 3.37
CA TRP A 196 7.01 10.54 3.54
C TRP A 196 6.87 11.30 2.22
N ALA A 197 7.02 10.63 1.07
CA ALA A 197 6.92 11.25 -0.26
C ALA A 197 5.62 12.06 -0.46
N ALA A 198 4.55 11.67 0.26
CA ALA A 198 3.27 12.38 0.36
C ALA A 198 3.37 13.85 0.72
N LEU A 199 4.36 14.18 1.56
CA LEU A 199 4.46 15.46 2.21
C LEU A 199 5.28 16.44 1.37
N GLU A 200 5.84 15.99 0.25
CA GLU A 200 6.54 16.84 -0.71
C GLU A 200 5.60 17.81 -1.44
N ARG A 201 4.29 17.53 -1.46
CA ARG A 201 3.26 18.40 -2.03
C ARG A 201 2.01 18.46 -1.15
N PRO A 202 1.23 19.55 -1.24
CA PRO A 202 -0.12 19.60 -0.68
C PRO A 202 -0.99 18.44 -1.17
N SER A 203 -1.78 17.87 -0.27
CA SER A 203 -2.83 16.92 -0.66
C SER A 203 -3.85 17.64 -1.52
N MET A 204 -4.14 17.04 -2.66
CA MET A 204 -5.18 17.49 -3.58
C MET A 204 -6.54 16.98 -3.14
N ARG A 205 -7.62 17.60 -3.65
CA ARG A 205 -8.96 17.02 -3.58
C ARG A 205 -9.12 15.97 -4.67
N VAL A 206 -9.90 14.92 -4.42
CA VAL A 206 -10.30 13.93 -5.45
C VAL A 206 -11.75 14.14 -5.78
N CYS A 207 -12.07 14.24 -7.08
CA CYS A 207 -13.44 14.26 -7.56
C CYS A 207 -13.63 13.12 -8.55
N THR A 208 -14.36 12.07 -8.19
CA THR A 208 -14.72 10.98 -9.10
C THR A 208 -16.17 11.14 -9.57
N ILE A 209 -16.35 11.27 -10.87
CA ILE A 209 -17.64 11.43 -11.54
C ILE A 209 -17.95 10.12 -12.25
N ILE A 210 -18.98 9.42 -11.80
CA ILE A 210 -19.47 8.20 -12.42
C ILE A 210 -20.73 8.54 -13.20
N LYS A 211 -20.68 8.41 -14.52
CA LYS A 211 -21.86 8.56 -15.37
C LYS A 211 -22.55 7.22 -15.49
N THR A 212 -23.82 7.18 -15.07
CA THR A 212 -24.64 5.98 -15.25
C THR A 212 -25.23 5.92 -16.66
N GLU A 213 -25.67 4.73 -17.06
CA GLU A 213 -26.26 4.47 -18.37
C GLU A 213 -27.66 5.09 -18.54
N SER A 214 -28.22 4.94 -19.75
CA SER A 214 -29.50 5.54 -20.15
C SER A 214 -30.69 4.98 -19.38
N ASP A 215 -30.67 3.70 -19.04
CA ASP A 215 -31.69 3.05 -18.20
C ASP A 215 -31.68 3.60 -16.76
N LEU A 216 -30.54 4.13 -16.32
CA LEU A 216 -30.38 4.91 -15.09
C LEU A 216 -30.53 6.42 -15.30
N LYS A 217 -31.23 6.84 -16.36
CA LYS A 217 -31.50 8.23 -16.76
C LYS A 217 -30.26 9.12 -16.84
N CYS A 218 -29.08 8.54 -17.11
CA CYS A 218 -27.81 9.26 -17.21
C CYS A 218 -27.49 10.14 -15.98
N VAL A 219 -27.84 9.68 -14.77
CA VAL A 219 -27.46 10.37 -13.53
C VAL A 219 -25.94 10.36 -13.39
N ARG A 220 -25.40 11.47 -12.91
CA ARG A 220 -23.99 11.55 -12.50
C ARG A 220 -23.88 11.40 -11.00
N MET A 221 -23.17 10.39 -10.56
CA MET A 221 -22.78 10.21 -9.17
C MET A 221 -21.40 10.82 -8.99
N ILE A 222 -21.28 11.80 -8.11
CA ILE A 222 -20.05 12.57 -7.94
C ILE A 222 -19.57 12.33 -6.51
N ILE A 223 -18.35 11.86 -6.37
CA ILE A 223 -17.71 11.54 -5.10
C ILE A 223 -16.57 12.53 -4.92
N LEU A 224 -16.64 13.33 -3.87
CA LEU A 224 -15.65 14.34 -3.54
C LEU A 224 -14.97 13.97 -2.22
N ASP A 225 -13.63 13.85 -2.24
CA ASP A 225 -12.81 13.73 -1.04
C ASP A 225 -12.01 14.99 -0.79
N GLU A 226 -12.20 15.56 0.39
CA GLU A 226 -11.51 16.75 0.85
C GLU A 226 -10.52 16.41 1.97
N PRO A 227 -9.23 16.74 1.79
CA PRO A 227 -8.19 16.59 2.82
C PRO A 227 -8.55 17.24 4.16
N CYS A 228 -8.58 16.45 5.24
CA CYS A 228 -8.78 16.92 6.61
C CYS A 228 -7.42 17.01 7.34
N SER A 229 -6.60 18.01 6.96
CA SER A 229 -5.20 18.10 7.41
C SER A 229 -4.84 19.33 8.27
N GLU A 230 -5.78 20.24 8.51
CA GLU A 230 -5.50 21.44 9.33
C GLU A 230 -5.25 21.05 10.79
N LEU A 231 -4.22 21.66 11.40
CA LEU A 231 -3.81 21.38 12.77
C LEU A 231 -4.56 22.24 13.79
N THR A 232 -4.76 21.71 14.99
CA THR A 232 -5.15 22.54 16.14
C THR A 232 -3.99 23.42 16.61
N ALA A 233 -4.28 24.52 17.29
CA ALA A 233 -3.25 25.39 17.87
C ALA A 233 -2.28 24.63 18.80
N ASP A 234 -2.80 23.68 19.58
CA ASP A 234 -1.99 22.83 20.45
C ASP A 234 -1.07 21.92 19.62
N GLN A 235 -1.58 21.29 18.55
CA GLN A 235 -0.76 20.50 17.63
C GLN A 235 0.30 21.37 16.93
N THR A 236 -0.04 22.58 16.48
CA THR A 236 0.94 23.54 15.92
C THR A 236 2.06 23.81 16.92
N MET A 237 1.71 24.10 18.18
CA MET A 237 2.70 24.33 19.24
C MET A 237 3.60 23.11 19.51
N LEU A 238 3.05 21.89 19.48
CA LEU A 238 3.84 20.65 19.62
C LEU A 238 4.91 20.53 18.53
N PHE A 239 4.57 20.89 17.29
CA PHE A 239 5.51 20.86 16.17
C PHE A 239 6.44 22.08 16.15
N ASP A 240 6.04 23.22 16.71
CA ASP A 240 6.94 24.36 16.88
C ASP A 240 8.05 24.03 17.87
N LYS A 241 7.73 23.32 18.96
CA LYS A 241 8.65 22.92 20.03
C LYS A 241 8.97 21.42 20.00
N LEU A 242 9.37 20.88 18.85
CA LEU A 242 9.63 19.44 18.67
C LEU A 242 10.61 18.86 19.69
N ASP A 243 11.71 19.57 19.97
CA ASP A 243 12.78 19.07 20.84
C ASP A 243 12.34 18.94 22.31
N ASP A 244 11.26 19.63 22.70
CA ASP A 244 10.65 19.51 24.03
C ASP A 244 9.67 18.33 24.11
N GLN A 245 9.30 17.71 22.99
CA GLN A 245 8.27 16.68 22.94
C GLN A 245 8.83 15.29 23.24
N LYS A 246 8.27 14.62 24.26
CA LYS A 246 8.62 13.24 24.63
C LYS A 246 8.53 12.28 23.43
N TRP A 247 7.43 12.33 22.70
CA TRP A 247 7.20 11.44 21.55
C TRP A 247 8.26 11.60 20.45
N PHE A 248 8.72 12.82 20.23
CA PHE A 248 9.73 13.12 19.22
C PHE A 248 11.10 12.62 19.67
N ASN A 249 11.42 12.81 20.95
CA ASN A 249 12.70 12.39 21.54
C ASN A 249 12.86 10.87 21.61
N GLU A 250 11.77 10.10 21.63
CA GLU A 250 11.78 8.63 21.57
C GLU A 250 12.02 8.06 20.15
N LEU A 251 11.88 8.88 19.10
CA LEU A 251 12.12 8.43 17.72
C LEU A 251 13.60 8.16 17.49
N SER A 252 13.92 7.28 16.54
CA SER A 252 15.29 7.11 16.06
C SER A 252 15.83 8.42 15.48
N ASP A 253 17.15 8.61 15.54
CA ASP A 253 17.83 9.80 15.03
C ASP A 253 17.43 10.14 13.59
N PHE A 254 17.27 9.11 12.75
CA PHE A 254 16.82 9.28 11.38
C PHE A 254 15.37 9.76 11.28
N ASN A 255 14.44 9.18 12.04
CA ASN A 255 13.04 9.63 12.05
C ASN A 255 12.89 11.04 12.62
N ARG A 256 13.70 11.44 13.62
CA ARG A 256 13.74 12.82 14.10
C ARG A 256 14.16 13.79 12.99
N LYS A 257 15.15 13.41 12.18
CA LYS A 257 15.58 14.22 11.02
C LYS A 257 14.49 14.31 9.95
N LEU A 258 13.78 13.23 9.63
CA LEU A 258 12.65 13.23 8.69
C LEU A 258 11.50 14.14 9.15
N VAL A 259 11.11 14.05 10.42
CA VAL A 259 10.08 14.93 11.01
C VAL A 259 10.51 16.40 10.89
N ARG A 260 11.78 16.73 11.19
CA ARG A 260 12.29 18.10 11.05
C ARG A 260 12.29 18.56 9.58
N TYR A 261 12.71 17.70 8.66
CA TYR A 261 12.72 17.98 7.23
C TYR A 261 11.31 18.30 6.71
N HIS A 262 10.30 17.52 7.10
CA HIS A 262 8.90 17.73 6.69
C HIS A 262 8.09 18.65 7.63
N LYS A 263 8.70 19.24 8.67
CA LYS A 263 8.00 20.08 9.66
C LYS A 263 7.19 21.20 8.99
N GLY A 264 7.79 21.89 8.02
CA GLY A 264 7.12 22.98 7.30
C GLY A 264 5.87 22.51 6.52
N ALA A 265 5.95 21.34 5.89
CA ALA A 265 4.81 20.75 5.18
C ALA A 265 3.69 20.35 6.15
N ILE A 266 4.03 19.74 7.28
CA ILE A 266 3.08 19.35 8.33
C ILE A 266 2.40 20.60 8.92
N LEU A 267 3.19 21.60 9.32
CA LEU A 267 2.69 22.86 9.89
C LEU A 267 1.82 23.66 8.92
N SER A 268 2.00 23.47 7.60
CA SER A 268 1.15 24.13 6.62
C SER A 268 -0.32 23.71 6.70
N GLY A 269 -0.61 22.54 7.32
CA GLY A 269 -1.96 21.98 7.39
C GLY A 269 -2.56 21.65 6.03
N LYS A 270 -1.73 21.47 4.99
CA LYS A 270 -2.15 21.18 3.61
C LYS A 270 -1.86 19.76 3.18
N CYS A 271 -1.18 18.96 4.00
CA CYS A 271 -0.79 17.59 3.67
C CYS A 271 -1.45 16.61 4.64
N VAL A 272 -2.24 15.68 4.10
CA VAL A 272 -2.73 14.53 4.84
C VAL A 272 -1.55 13.64 5.19
N ILE A 273 -1.49 13.25 6.47
CA ILE A 273 -0.46 12.36 6.97
C ILE A 273 -0.77 10.93 6.49
N PRO A 274 0.18 10.23 5.82
CA PRO A 274 0.00 8.85 5.42
C PRO A 274 -0.20 7.90 6.61
N SER A 275 -0.99 6.84 6.43
CA SER A 275 -1.27 5.83 7.47
C SER A 275 -0.03 5.06 7.92
N GLN A 276 1.07 5.11 7.16
CA GLN A 276 2.36 4.44 7.38
C GLN A 276 3.08 5.11 8.52
N LEU A 277 2.94 6.43 8.58
CA LEU A 277 3.54 7.27 9.58
C LEU A 277 2.79 7.20 10.91
N ARG A 278 1.83 6.27 11.07
CA ARG A 278 1.09 6.07 12.33
C ARG A 278 1.99 5.83 13.53
N ALA A 279 3.16 5.24 13.29
CA ALA A 279 4.12 4.96 14.35
C ALA A 279 5.07 6.13 14.67
N VAL A 280 5.13 7.12 13.78
CA VAL A 280 6.12 8.20 13.87
C VAL A 280 5.46 9.54 14.18
N ILE A 281 4.36 9.88 13.50
CA ILE A 281 3.67 11.16 13.62
C ILE A 281 2.41 11.00 14.48
N PRO A 282 2.23 11.76 15.57
CA PRO A 282 1.07 11.65 16.46
C PRO A 282 -0.18 12.43 16.00
N LEU A 283 -0.40 12.59 14.69
CA LEU A 283 -1.53 13.34 14.11
C LEU A 283 -2.64 12.43 13.56
N CYS A 284 -3.78 12.97 13.10
CA CYS A 284 -4.73 12.18 12.30
C CYS A 284 -4.09 11.73 10.97
N LYS A 285 -4.25 10.45 10.60
CA LYS A 285 -3.70 9.89 9.35
C LYS A 285 -4.81 9.49 8.40
N ASN A 286 -4.54 9.63 7.10
CA ASN A 286 -5.48 9.32 6.03
C ASN A 286 -6.84 9.98 6.26
N SER A 287 -6.87 11.22 6.77
CA SER A 287 -8.10 11.89 7.18
C SER A 287 -8.70 12.68 6.03
N TYR A 288 -9.94 12.35 5.68
CA TYR A 288 -10.71 13.01 4.63
C TYR A 288 -12.17 13.18 5.03
N GLN A 289 -12.79 14.24 4.52
CA GLN A 289 -14.23 14.35 4.42
C GLN A 289 -14.64 13.82 3.05
N GLN A 290 -15.60 12.91 3.03
CA GLN A 290 -16.26 12.54 1.80
C GLN A 290 -17.64 13.18 1.70
N THR A 291 -17.96 13.64 0.49
CA THR A 291 -19.31 14.07 0.12
C THR A 291 -19.70 13.42 -1.20
N VAL A 292 -20.88 12.77 -1.22
CA VAL A 292 -21.46 12.14 -2.39
C VAL A 292 -22.60 13.01 -2.90
N PHE A 293 -22.59 13.27 -4.20
CA PHE A 293 -23.63 14.02 -4.90
C PHE A 293 -24.30 13.17 -5.97
N ALA A 294 -25.56 13.50 -6.25
CA ALA A 294 -26.25 13.06 -7.46
C ALA A 294 -26.61 14.27 -8.32
N GLN A 295 -26.49 14.13 -9.64
CA GLN A 295 -26.96 15.12 -10.61
C GLN A 295 -27.77 14.43 -11.71
N SER A 296 -29.05 14.80 -11.83
CA SER A 296 -29.92 14.37 -12.92
C SER A 296 -30.01 15.45 -14.00
N GLY A 297 -29.58 15.12 -15.22
CA GLY A 297 -29.59 16.05 -16.35
C GLY A 297 -28.79 17.34 -16.08
N THR A 298 -29.44 18.49 -16.28
CA THR A 298 -28.85 19.84 -16.08
C THR A 298 -29.14 20.42 -14.70
N ALA A 299 -29.78 19.66 -13.80
CA ALA A 299 -30.08 20.12 -12.45
C ALA A 299 -28.79 20.43 -11.66
N LYS A 300 -28.91 21.22 -10.59
CA LYS A 300 -27.79 21.40 -9.67
C LYS A 300 -27.49 20.07 -8.95
N PRO A 301 -26.22 19.73 -8.72
CA PRO A 301 -25.87 18.58 -7.91
C PRO A 301 -26.48 18.69 -6.50
N GLU A 302 -27.10 17.61 -6.03
CA GLU A 302 -27.60 17.49 -4.66
C GLU A 302 -26.68 16.62 -3.83
N ILE A 303 -26.45 16.99 -2.57
CA ILE A 303 -25.69 16.16 -1.63
C ILE A 303 -26.62 15.04 -1.15
N ILE A 304 -26.21 13.80 -1.32
CA ILE A 304 -27.00 12.62 -0.91
C ILE A 304 -26.40 11.90 0.30
N ASN A 305 -25.09 12.10 0.56
CA ASN A 305 -24.41 11.57 1.74
C ASN A 305 -23.12 12.37 2.02
N SER A 306 -22.71 12.48 3.28
CA SER A 306 -21.42 13.03 3.69
C SER A 306 -20.98 12.49 5.05
N TYR A 307 -19.70 12.15 5.16
CA TYR A 307 -19.10 11.58 6.36
C TYR A 307 -17.59 11.80 6.38
N PHE A 308 -16.96 11.48 7.51
CA PHE A 308 -15.52 11.59 7.68
C PHE A 308 -14.92 10.21 7.87
N HIS A 309 -13.70 10.00 7.36
CA HIS A 309 -12.96 8.78 7.61
C HIS A 309 -11.49 9.07 7.88
N SER A 310 -10.85 8.17 8.63
CA SER A 310 -9.40 8.20 8.84
C SER A 310 -8.85 6.82 9.20
N ALA A 311 -7.52 6.76 9.38
CA ALA A 311 -6.91 5.75 10.22
C ALA A 311 -7.32 5.93 11.70
N THR A 312 -6.79 5.10 12.58
CA THR A 312 -7.11 5.23 14.01
C THR A 312 -6.79 6.65 14.53
N ALA A 313 -7.71 7.20 15.32
CA ALA A 313 -7.50 8.43 16.09
C ALA A 313 -6.39 8.26 17.13
N ALA A 314 -6.17 7.01 17.58
CA ALA A 314 -5.24 6.68 18.64
C ALA A 314 -3.78 6.81 18.20
N TYR A 315 -2.94 7.37 19.08
CA TYR A 315 -1.50 7.32 18.92
C TYR A 315 -0.92 6.09 19.63
N LEU A 316 -0.68 5.03 18.86
CA LEU A 316 -0.37 3.69 19.39
C LEU A 316 1.10 3.46 19.75
N SER A 317 2.01 4.27 19.24
CA SER A 317 3.44 3.93 19.25
C SER A 317 4.22 4.45 20.44
N HIS A 318 3.63 5.30 21.27
CA HIS A 318 4.29 5.78 22.49
C HIS A 318 4.22 4.76 23.61
N LYS A 319 5.31 4.63 24.40
CA LYS A 319 5.34 3.74 25.57
C LYS A 319 4.62 4.36 26.77
N ASP A 320 4.81 5.66 26.99
CA ASP A 320 4.08 6.41 28.02
C ASP A 320 2.62 6.62 27.62
N GLU A 321 1.71 6.21 28.50
CA GLU A 321 0.28 6.19 28.27
C GLU A 321 -0.33 7.59 28.34
N GLU A 322 0.21 8.48 29.18
CA GLU A 322 -0.26 9.87 29.28
C GLU A 322 -0.01 10.63 27.96
N THR A 323 1.19 10.47 27.39
CA THR A 323 1.52 11.03 26.08
C THR A 323 0.61 10.44 25.00
N ALA A 324 0.40 9.13 24.98
CA ALA A 324 -0.50 8.48 24.02
C ALA A 324 -1.95 9.01 24.13
N GLN A 325 -2.47 9.15 25.34
CA GLN A 325 -3.80 9.70 25.61
C GLN A 325 -3.92 11.16 25.19
N THR A 326 -2.91 11.98 25.48
CA THR A 326 -2.90 13.41 25.12
C THR A 326 -2.87 13.59 23.60
N MET A 327 -2.04 12.84 22.88
CA MET A 327 -2.00 12.90 21.42
C MET A 327 -3.31 12.39 20.80
N THR A 328 -3.89 11.32 21.36
CA THR A 328 -5.19 10.80 20.91
C THR A 328 -6.31 11.83 21.12
N TYR A 329 -6.31 12.50 22.28
CA TYR A 329 -7.23 13.61 22.55
C TYR A 329 -7.09 14.74 21.53
N LEU A 330 -5.87 15.14 21.19
CA LEU A 330 -5.62 16.20 20.21
C LEU A 330 -6.06 15.79 18.80
N ASN A 331 -5.93 14.51 18.42
CA ASN A 331 -6.44 13.99 17.15
C ASN A 331 -7.97 14.05 17.08
N MET A 332 -8.66 13.66 18.16
CA MET A 332 -10.11 13.77 18.23
C MET A 332 -10.56 15.24 18.21
N LEU A 333 -9.82 16.14 18.87
CA LEU A 333 -10.08 17.57 18.83
C LEU A 333 -9.86 18.18 17.44
N GLN A 334 -8.81 17.75 16.73
CA GLN A 334 -8.55 18.14 15.34
C GLN A 334 -9.75 17.79 14.47
N GLN A 335 -10.23 16.55 14.55
CA GLN A 335 -11.36 16.12 13.74
C GLN A 335 -12.65 16.86 14.12
N GLN A 336 -12.90 17.11 15.41
CA GLN A 336 -14.04 17.89 15.87
C GLN A 336 -14.08 19.31 15.26
N ARG A 337 -12.93 19.98 15.20
CA ARG A 337 -12.83 21.32 14.57
C ARG A 337 -13.06 21.26 13.07
N LEU A 338 -12.46 20.28 12.39
CA LEU A 338 -12.58 20.09 10.94
C LEU A 338 -14.01 19.76 10.51
N CYS A 339 -14.73 18.95 11.29
CA CYS A 339 -16.12 18.61 10.99
C CYS A 339 -17.09 19.80 11.08
N GLN A 340 -16.73 20.84 11.83
CA GLN A 340 -17.59 22.02 12.10
C GLN A 340 -19.03 21.66 12.53
N ALA A 341 -19.18 20.57 13.28
CA ALA A 341 -20.46 20.07 13.76
C ALA A 341 -20.65 20.32 15.27
N ASP A 342 -21.89 20.49 15.71
CA ASP A 342 -22.24 20.69 17.12
C ASP A 342 -22.07 19.41 17.95
N ALA A 343 -22.17 18.25 17.30
CA ALA A 343 -21.88 16.95 17.90
C ALA A 343 -21.29 16.00 16.86
N MET A 344 -20.52 15.02 17.32
CA MET A 344 -19.95 14.01 16.43
C MET A 344 -19.82 12.65 17.13
N VAL A 345 -19.80 11.58 16.34
CA VAL A 345 -19.41 10.25 16.82
C VAL A 345 -18.17 9.77 16.09
N MET A 346 -17.20 9.23 16.83
CA MET A 346 -16.11 8.41 16.28
C MET A 346 -16.43 6.93 16.47
N ILE A 347 -16.58 6.22 15.36
CA ILE A 347 -16.81 4.77 15.31
C ILE A 347 -15.49 4.04 15.03
N CYS A 348 -14.93 3.40 16.05
CA CYS A 348 -13.80 2.49 15.88
C CYS A 348 -14.24 1.16 15.26
N LEU A 349 -13.58 0.79 14.16
CA LEU A 349 -13.85 -0.46 13.44
C LEU A 349 -12.94 -1.63 13.91
N ASN A 350 -12.28 -1.44 15.05
CA ASN A 350 -11.27 -2.34 15.61
C ASN A 350 -11.89 -3.49 16.43
N SER A 351 -11.09 -4.53 16.73
CA SER A 351 -11.53 -5.70 17.49
C SER A 351 -10.56 -6.00 18.62
N ASP A 352 -11.01 -5.85 19.87
CA ASP A 352 -10.23 -6.19 21.06
C ASP A 352 -10.01 -7.71 21.13
N LEU A 353 -11.04 -8.49 20.81
CA LEU A 353 -10.96 -9.93 20.94
C LEU A 353 -10.04 -10.54 19.89
N GLY A 354 -10.12 -10.09 18.64
CA GLY A 354 -9.20 -10.53 17.59
C GLY A 354 -7.75 -10.23 17.91
N ASP A 355 -7.49 -9.10 18.56
CA ASP A 355 -6.17 -8.71 19.04
C ASP A 355 -5.65 -9.68 20.12
N ARG A 356 -6.50 -10.07 21.07
CA ARG A 356 -6.17 -11.06 22.12
C ARG A 356 -5.91 -12.44 21.55
N TRP A 357 -6.72 -12.90 20.60
CA TRP A 357 -6.53 -14.19 19.95
C TRP A 357 -5.23 -14.23 19.15
N LEU A 358 -4.95 -13.18 18.36
CA LEU A 358 -3.71 -13.10 17.60
C LEU A 358 -2.50 -13.01 18.52
N LYS A 359 -2.60 -12.26 19.63
CA LYS A 359 -1.56 -12.24 20.67
C LYS A 359 -1.28 -13.64 21.23
N THR A 360 -2.32 -14.40 21.56
CA THR A 360 -2.18 -15.78 22.04
C THR A 360 -1.54 -16.68 20.98
N TYR A 361 -1.99 -16.59 19.73
CA TYR A 361 -1.44 -17.35 18.61
C TYR A 361 0.05 -17.04 18.37
N GLU A 362 0.43 -15.77 18.31
CA GLU A 362 1.83 -15.36 18.11
C GLU A 362 2.70 -15.73 19.32
N TRP A 363 2.18 -15.61 20.55
CA TRP A 363 2.86 -16.06 21.76
C TRP A 363 3.14 -17.58 21.73
N ILE A 364 2.16 -18.41 21.33
CA ILE A 364 2.35 -19.85 21.13
C ILE A 364 3.46 -20.12 20.09
N ASN A 365 3.53 -19.30 19.04
CA ASN A 365 4.56 -19.39 17.99
C ASN A 365 5.89 -18.71 18.36
N ARG A 366 6.07 -18.28 19.63
CA ARG A 366 7.27 -17.56 20.12
C ARG A 366 7.62 -16.30 19.33
N ARG A 367 6.60 -15.63 18.78
CA ARG A 367 6.73 -14.36 18.08
C ARG A 367 6.19 -13.24 18.96
N ASN A 368 6.82 -12.08 18.86
CA ASN A 368 6.35 -10.88 19.56
C ASN A 368 5.19 -10.26 18.79
N TYR A 369 4.05 -10.12 19.45
CA TYR A 369 2.89 -9.42 18.93
C TYR A 369 2.53 -8.23 19.83
N THR A 370 2.40 -7.05 19.22
CA THR A 370 1.93 -5.85 19.91
C THR A 370 0.47 -5.64 19.54
N ALA A 371 -0.37 -5.57 20.58
CA ALA A 371 -1.81 -5.47 20.48
C ALA A 371 -2.20 -4.03 20.11
N ASP A 372 -2.49 -3.78 18.83
CA ASP A 372 -2.78 -2.44 18.28
C ASP A 372 -4.29 -2.09 18.41
N ASP A 373 -5.18 -3.06 18.20
CA ASP A 373 -6.63 -2.82 18.11
C ASP A 373 -7.25 -2.54 19.48
N SER A 374 -6.90 -3.33 20.50
CA SER A 374 -7.41 -3.19 21.88
C SER A 374 -6.95 -1.88 22.52
N ARG A 375 -5.69 -1.50 22.32
CA ARG A 375 -5.13 -0.23 22.79
C ARG A 375 -5.77 0.96 22.07
N SER A 376 -5.99 0.85 20.76
CA SER A 376 -6.68 1.86 19.96
C SER A 376 -8.08 2.18 20.49
N ILE A 377 -8.86 1.14 20.81
CA ILE A 377 -10.22 1.27 21.37
C ILE A 377 -10.16 2.05 22.69
N LYS A 378 -9.30 1.63 23.63
CA LYS A 378 -9.17 2.26 24.96
C LYS A 378 -8.75 3.72 24.90
N LEU A 379 -7.74 4.03 24.10
CA LEU A 379 -7.24 5.40 23.95
C LEU A 379 -8.31 6.32 23.36
N THR A 380 -9.06 5.84 22.36
CA THR A 380 -10.12 6.63 21.71
C THR A 380 -11.32 6.84 22.64
N GLU A 381 -11.73 5.81 23.38
CA GLU A 381 -12.80 5.90 24.39
C GLU A 381 -12.44 6.89 25.52
N SER A 382 -11.20 6.81 26.02
CA SER A 382 -10.69 7.73 27.03
C SER A 382 -10.63 9.19 26.53
N ALA A 383 -10.15 9.41 25.31
CA ALA A 383 -10.10 10.72 24.70
C ALA A 383 -11.51 11.31 24.46
N SER A 384 -12.47 10.50 24.02
CA SER A 384 -13.87 10.91 23.89
C SER A 384 -14.48 11.32 25.22
N SER A 385 -14.21 10.57 26.30
CA SER A 385 -14.70 10.89 27.64
C SER A 385 -14.23 12.26 28.14
N ARG A 386 -13.00 12.67 27.76
CA ARG A 386 -12.43 14.01 28.02
C ARG A 386 -13.00 15.12 27.13
N LEU A 387 -13.73 14.77 26.07
CA LEU A 387 -14.32 15.68 25.09
C LEU A 387 -15.86 15.70 25.17
N THR A 388 -16.44 15.19 26.26
CA THR A 388 -17.89 15.11 26.44
C THR A 388 -18.56 16.49 26.39
N ASP A 389 -17.94 17.52 26.98
CA ASP A 389 -18.43 18.91 26.93
C ASP A 389 -18.46 19.47 25.50
N ARG A 390 -17.65 18.90 24.62
CA ARG A 390 -17.61 19.20 23.18
C ARG A 390 -18.43 18.23 22.34
N ARG A 391 -19.21 17.35 22.99
CA ARG A 391 -20.13 16.39 22.36
C ARG A 391 -19.46 15.50 21.31
N VAL A 392 -18.24 15.05 21.63
CA VAL A 392 -17.51 14.06 20.85
C VAL A 392 -17.73 12.69 21.47
N PHE A 393 -18.60 11.90 20.84
CA PHE A 393 -18.98 10.58 21.34
C PHE A 393 -18.13 9.46 20.75
N PHE A 394 -18.08 8.34 21.48
CA PHE A 394 -17.37 7.13 21.08
C PHE A 394 -18.32 5.97 20.80
N ALA A 395 -18.04 5.23 19.74
CA ALA A 395 -18.67 3.95 19.47
C ALA A 395 -17.63 2.96 18.91
N LYS A 396 -17.96 1.67 19.01
CA LYS A 396 -17.12 0.60 18.46
C LYS A 396 -18.00 -0.43 17.77
N ILE A 397 -17.64 -0.75 16.53
CA ILE A 397 -18.28 -1.79 15.71
C ILE A 397 -17.19 -2.75 15.24
N CYS A 398 -17.27 -4.01 15.67
CA CYS A 398 -16.35 -5.05 15.23
C CYS A 398 -16.74 -5.55 13.83
N LEU A 399 -15.85 -5.34 12.86
CA LEU A 399 -16.01 -5.80 11.48
C LEU A 399 -15.04 -6.95 11.13
N ASN A 400 -14.71 -7.85 12.07
CA ASN A 400 -13.93 -9.06 11.78
C ASN A 400 -14.65 -10.35 12.24
N TYR A 401 -14.04 -11.52 12.02
CA TYR A 401 -14.65 -12.81 12.33
C TYR A 401 -14.96 -13.02 13.82
N PHE A 402 -14.34 -12.25 14.73
CA PHE A 402 -14.57 -12.32 16.18
C PHE A 402 -15.87 -11.62 16.62
N ARG A 403 -16.58 -10.94 15.72
CA ARG A 403 -17.88 -10.30 15.97
C ARG A 403 -18.97 -11.22 16.54
N MET A 404 -18.88 -12.55 16.34
CA MET A 404 -19.85 -13.50 16.89
C MET A 404 -19.81 -13.55 18.43
N ILE A 405 -18.69 -13.12 19.00
CA ILE A 405 -18.39 -13.24 20.43
C ILE A 405 -17.89 -11.92 21.04
N GLU A 406 -17.66 -10.88 20.22
CA GLU A 406 -17.25 -9.55 20.68
C GLU A 406 -18.40 -8.55 20.62
N TYR A 407 -18.77 -7.99 21.78
CA TYR A 407 -19.83 -6.99 21.86
C TYR A 407 -19.43 -5.66 21.20
N ASN A 408 -20.40 -5.05 20.53
CA ASN A 408 -20.28 -3.69 19.99
C ASN A 408 -20.68 -2.66 21.05
N ASN A 409 -20.01 -1.51 21.05
CA ASN A 409 -20.37 -0.37 21.88
C ASN A 409 -21.13 0.64 21.03
N TYR A 410 -22.44 0.73 21.24
CA TYR A 410 -23.33 1.65 20.51
C TYR A 410 -23.66 2.94 21.29
N SER A 411 -23.03 3.20 22.44
CA SER A 411 -23.36 4.35 23.31
C SER A 411 -23.26 5.69 22.59
N GLY A 412 -22.17 5.95 21.85
CA GLY A 412 -22.03 7.19 21.09
C GLY A 412 -22.98 7.30 19.90
N ILE A 413 -23.35 6.18 19.27
CA ILE A 413 -24.37 6.18 18.22
C ILE A 413 -25.72 6.59 18.80
N ARG A 414 -26.10 6.02 19.95
CA ARG A 414 -27.35 6.39 20.65
C ARG A 414 -27.39 7.86 21.02
N SER A 415 -26.28 8.39 21.54
CA SER A 415 -26.15 9.81 21.89
C SER A 415 -26.34 10.71 20.66
N LEU A 416 -25.78 10.32 19.51
CA LEU A 416 -25.94 11.08 18.26
C LEU A 416 -27.39 11.00 17.73
N THR A 417 -28.02 9.82 17.78
CA THR A 417 -29.41 9.65 17.34
C THR A 417 -30.40 10.41 18.22
N GLU A 418 -30.13 10.57 19.52
CA GLU A 418 -30.93 11.39 20.43
C GLU A 418 -30.90 12.87 20.03
N ILE A 419 -29.73 13.39 19.63
CA ILE A 419 -29.61 14.76 19.10
C ILE A 419 -30.41 14.93 17.81
N ILE A 420 -30.32 13.96 16.90
CA ILE A 420 -31.08 13.97 15.64
C ILE A 420 -32.59 13.96 15.93
N LYS A 421 -33.07 13.11 16.86
CA LYS A 421 -34.47 13.08 17.31
C LYS A 421 -34.91 14.40 17.95
N ALA A 422 -34.05 15.02 18.76
CA ALA A 422 -34.34 16.30 19.38
C ALA A 422 -34.46 17.43 18.34
N ASN A 423 -33.68 17.38 17.25
CA ASN A 423 -33.82 18.32 16.14
C ASN A 423 -35.13 18.10 15.37
N THR A 424 -35.44 16.86 15.01
CA THR A 424 -36.66 16.56 14.26
C THR A 424 -37.93 16.85 15.07
N GLY A 425 -37.90 16.71 16.39
CA GLY A 425 -38.99 17.12 17.29
C GLY A 425 -39.29 18.63 17.32
N LYS A 426 -38.38 19.47 16.80
CA LYS A 426 -38.62 20.93 16.64
C LYS A 426 -39.25 21.28 15.29
N LEU A 427 -39.40 20.31 14.40
CA LEU A 427 -39.90 20.50 13.04
C LEU A 427 -41.27 19.85 12.87
N ASP A 428 -41.94 20.17 11.77
CA ASP A 428 -43.19 19.51 11.40
C ASP A 428 -42.92 18.06 10.96
N ALA A 429 -43.54 17.11 11.65
CA ALA A 429 -43.44 15.68 11.34
C ALA A 429 -44.01 15.32 9.96
N SER A 430 -44.86 16.17 9.37
CA SER A 430 -45.38 15.99 8.01
C SER A 430 -44.34 16.26 6.93
N HIS A 431 -43.23 16.94 7.26
CA HIS A 431 -42.17 17.22 6.30
C HIS A 431 -41.50 15.91 5.85
N PRO A 432 -41.42 15.61 4.53
CA PRO A 432 -40.91 14.33 4.03
C PRO A 432 -39.51 13.97 4.54
N ASP A 433 -38.62 14.96 4.59
CA ASP A 433 -37.26 14.74 5.08
C ASP A 433 -37.20 14.47 6.59
N VAL A 434 -38.12 15.04 7.39
CA VAL A 434 -38.21 14.75 8.82
C VAL A 434 -38.64 13.30 9.04
N ALA A 435 -39.67 12.85 8.32
CA ALA A 435 -40.12 11.45 8.36
C ALA A 435 -38.99 10.49 7.91
N ARG A 436 -38.23 10.86 6.87
CA ARG A 436 -37.09 10.07 6.39
C ARG A 436 -35.96 9.97 7.41
N VAL A 437 -35.56 11.08 8.05
CA VAL A 437 -34.57 11.06 9.13
C VAL A 437 -35.02 10.13 10.26
N LEU A 438 -36.28 10.26 10.71
CA LEU A 438 -36.83 9.43 11.78
C LEU A 438 -36.83 7.94 11.41
N SER A 439 -37.19 7.60 10.17
CA SER A 439 -37.14 6.22 9.68
C SER A 439 -35.72 5.65 9.68
N MET A 440 -34.72 6.42 9.25
CA MET A 440 -33.31 5.99 9.30
C MET A 440 -32.84 5.75 10.74
N VAL A 441 -33.20 6.66 11.65
CA VAL A 441 -32.88 6.50 13.08
C VAL A 441 -33.56 5.26 13.67
N GLU A 442 -34.81 4.99 13.31
CA GLU A 442 -35.52 3.77 13.72
C GLU A 442 -34.82 2.51 13.19
N GLN A 443 -34.35 2.49 11.94
CA GLN A 443 -33.56 1.37 11.41
C GLN A 443 -32.25 1.18 12.20
N VAL A 444 -31.55 2.26 12.54
CA VAL A 444 -30.34 2.19 13.38
C VAL A 444 -30.65 1.57 14.74
N GLU A 445 -31.72 1.99 15.42
CA GLU A 445 -32.11 1.46 16.73
C GLU A 445 -32.58 0.00 16.66
N LYS A 446 -33.38 -0.33 15.65
CA LYS A 446 -33.83 -1.70 15.37
C LYS A 446 -32.63 -2.62 15.14
N LEU A 447 -31.69 -2.22 14.29
CA LEU A 447 -30.48 -2.99 14.01
C LEU A 447 -29.66 -3.15 15.28
N GLN A 448 -29.48 -2.13 16.11
CA GLN A 448 -28.77 -2.26 17.39
C GLN A 448 -29.38 -3.34 18.30
N GLY A 449 -30.72 -3.37 18.41
CA GLY A 449 -31.46 -4.31 19.27
C GLY A 449 -31.54 -5.75 18.74
N GLN A 450 -31.34 -5.98 17.44
CA GLN A 450 -31.40 -7.32 16.85
C GLN A 450 -30.18 -8.17 17.22
N PHE A 451 -30.39 -9.34 17.81
CA PHE A 451 -29.37 -10.37 17.94
C PHE A 451 -29.57 -11.42 16.83
N THR A 452 -28.76 -11.36 15.78
CA THR A 452 -28.79 -12.37 14.70
C THR A 452 -27.37 -12.93 14.49
N PRO A 453 -27.16 -14.26 14.64
CA PRO A 453 -25.85 -14.88 14.44
C PRO A 453 -25.32 -14.80 12.99
N LEU A 454 -26.19 -14.68 11.98
CA LEU A 454 -25.82 -14.81 10.56
C LEU A 454 -25.41 -13.48 9.85
N ASP A 455 -25.93 -12.32 10.25
CA ASP A 455 -25.85 -11.05 9.47
C ASP A 455 -24.88 -9.98 10.02
N LEU A 456 -23.95 -10.34 10.89
CA LEU A 456 -23.23 -9.37 11.75
C LEU A 456 -22.28 -8.37 11.03
N TYR A 457 -22.05 -8.47 9.71
CA TYR A 457 -21.06 -7.67 8.94
C TYR A 457 -21.90 -6.60 8.28
N VAL A 458 -22.89 -7.06 7.51
CA VAL A 458 -23.95 -6.25 6.92
C VAL A 458 -24.62 -5.38 7.99
N LYS A 459 -25.02 -5.93 9.15
CA LYS A 459 -25.62 -5.12 10.24
C LYS A 459 -24.75 -3.94 10.69
N GLY A 460 -23.46 -4.17 10.93
CA GLY A 460 -22.56 -3.10 11.39
C GLY A 460 -22.37 -2.01 10.33
N LEU A 461 -22.28 -2.45 9.07
CA LEU A 461 -22.16 -1.58 7.90
C LEU A 461 -23.45 -0.80 7.61
N ASP A 462 -24.62 -1.43 7.77
CA ASP A 462 -25.95 -0.82 7.66
C ASP A 462 -26.17 0.23 8.74
N ILE A 463 -25.76 -0.05 9.99
CA ILE A 463 -25.82 0.94 11.07
C ILE A 463 -25.02 2.19 10.70
N ILE A 464 -23.80 2.03 10.19
CA ILE A 464 -22.98 3.16 9.76
C ILE A 464 -23.67 3.90 8.61
N HIS A 465 -24.20 3.17 7.62
CA HIS A 465 -24.88 3.73 6.46
C HIS A 465 -26.12 4.56 6.80
N PHE A 466 -27.03 4.02 7.60
CA PHE A 466 -28.23 4.76 7.99
C PHE A 466 -27.87 5.96 8.87
N LEU A 467 -26.80 5.86 9.68
CA LEU A 467 -26.34 6.96 10.51
C LEU A 467 -25.70 8.10 9.69
N THR A 468 -24.88 7.81 8.69
CA THR A 468 -24.28 8.82 7.79
C THR A 468 -25.35 9.54 6.97
N GLN A 469 -26.33 8.80 6.46
CA GLN A 469 -27.48 9.41 5.77
C GLN A 469 -28.34 10.26 6.69
N ALA A 470 -28.69 9.77 7.89
CA ALA A 470 -29.46 10.54 8.86
C ALA A 470 -28.74 11.82 9.27
N ALA A 471 -27.43 11.75 9.48
CA ALA A 471 -26.59 12.91 9.77
C ALA A 471 -26.58 13.94 8.62
N THR A 472 -26.43 13.46 7.39
CA THR A 472 -26.44 14.31 6.18
C THR A 472 -27.76 15.06 6.05
N LEU A 473 -28.88 14.34 6.15
CA LEU A 473 -30.21 14.92 6.01
C LEU A 473 -30.56 15.84 7.19
N ASN A 474 -30.14 15.51 8.42
CA ASN A 474 -30.24 16.40 9.57
C ASN A 474 -29.51 17.74 9.32
N ASN A 475 -28.31 17.71 8.74
CA ASN A 475 -27.54 18.92 8.46
C ASN A 475 -28.13 19.77 7.32
N GLN A 476 -28.81 19.13 6.37
CA GLN A 476 -29.61 19.81 5.35
C GLN A 476 -30.81 20.52 5.99
N LEU A 477 -31.56 19.83 6.86
CA LEU A 477 -32.64 20.44 7.64
C LEU A 477 -32.14 21.60 8.51
N ALA A 478 -31.00 21.45 9.18
CA ALA A 478 -30.40 22.52 9.97
C ALA A 478 -30.03 23.76 9.12
N SER A 479 -29.60 23.53 7.88
CA SER A 479 -29.31 24.61 6.94
C SER A 479 -30.58 25.27 6.37
N GLN A 480 -31.63 24.49 6.14
CA GLN A 480 -32.93 24.95 5.61
C GLN A 480 -33.72 25.73 6.67
N PHE A 481 -33.76 25.23 7.90
CA PHE A 481 -34.49 25.78 9.04
C PHE A 481 -33.55 26.46 10.03
N ALA A 482 -32.70 27.36 9.53
CA ALA A 482 -31.67 28.02 10.32
C ALA A 482 -32.23 28.81 11.53
N ASP A 483 -33.49 29.26 11.47
CA ASP A 483 -34.21 29.92 12.56
C ASP A 483 -34.54 29.00 13.73
N LYS A 484 -34.58 27.68 13.52
CA LYS A 484 -34.93 26.68 14.53
C LYS A 484 -33.76 26.26 15.41
N SER A 485 -32.56 26.79 15.16
CA SER A 485 -31.34 26.48 15.92
C SER A 485 -31.13 24.96 16.06
N LEU A 486 -31.25 24.24 14.95
CA LEU A 486 -31.00 22.80 14.90
C LEU A 486 -29.50 22.54 15.02
N GLN A 487 -29.15 21.47 15.71
CA GLN A 487 -27.76 21.06 15.89
C GLN A 487 -27.27 20.27 14.67
N THR A 488 -26.12 20.64 14.16
CA THR A 488 -25.42 19.88 13.13
C THR A 488 -24.67 18.71 13.75
N VAL A 489 -24.60 17.59 13.03
CA VAL A 489 -23.99 16.34 13.51
C VAL A 489 -23.01 15.77 12.50
N ALA A 490 -21.98 15.06 12.96
CA ALA A 490 -21.01 14.39 12.09
C ALA A 490 -20.76 12.94 12.48
N VAL A 491 -20.55 12.09 11.47
CA VAL A 491 -20.15 10.69 11.63
C VAL A 491 -18.73 10.54 11.12
N TRP A 492 -17.86 10.03 11.98
CA TRP A 492 -16.47 9.70 11.67
C TRP A 492 -16.22 8.22 11.97
N PHE A 493 -15.59 7.50 11.05
CA PHE A 493 -15.20 6.11 11.28
C PHE A 493 -13.79 5.80 10.79
N GLY A 494 -13.16 4.80 11.41
CA GLY A 494 -11.82 4.39 11.06
C GLY A 494 -11.40 3.08 11.70
N CYS A 495 -10.54 2.34 11.00
CA CYS A 495 -9.82 1.20 11.55
C CYS A 495 -8.33 1.54 11.76
N ALA A 496 -7.55 0.61 12.31
CA ALA A 496 -6.13 0.86 12.65
C ALA A 496 -5.31 1.54 11.53
N SER A 497 -5.38 1.01 10.30
CA SER A 497 -4.68 1.61 9.16
C SER A 497 -5.51 2.65 8.42
N GLY A 498 -6.84 2.66 8.58
CA GLY A 498 -7.73 3.47 7.75
C GLY A 498 -7.97 2.87 6.36
N GLU A 499 -7.60 1.60 6.15
CA GLU A 499 -7.53 1.00 4.81
C GLU A 499 -8.55 -0.13 4.67
N ASN A 500 -8.36 -1.26 5.36
CA ASN A 500 -9.16 -2.47 5.15
C ASN A 500 -10.64 -2.31 5.53
N ARG A 501 -10.92 -2.22 6.84
CA ARG A 501 -12.30 -2.16 7.36
C ARG A 501 -12.94 -0.82 7.04
N THR A 502 -12.13 0.24 6.99
CA THR A 502 -12.57 1.55 6.50
C THR A 502 -13.01 1.48 5.04
N GLY A 503 -12.22 0.84 4.17
CA GLY A 503 -12.55 0.64 2.76
C GLY A 503 -13.76 -0.25 2.52
N ILE A 504 -13.96 -1.31 3.31
CA ILE A 504 -15.20 -2.12 3.24
C ILE A 504 -16.42 -1.28 3.64
N THR A 505 -16.28 -0.48 4.70
CA THR A 505 -17.35 0.44 5.15
C THR A 505 -17.68 1.45 4.07
N TYR A 506 -16.65 1.99 3.44
CA TYR A 506 -16.74 2.89 2.31
C TYR A 506 -17.50 2.29 1.13
N TYR A 507 -17.09 1.10 0.67
CA TYR A 507 -17.74 0.38 -0.43
C TYR A 507 -19.22 0.20 -0.17
N HIS A 508 -19.55 -0.31 1.02
CA HIS A 508 -20.92 -0.57 1.42
C HIS A 508 -21.75 0.73 1.45
N ASP A 509 -21.25 1.76 2.13
CA ASP A 509 -21.96 3.03 2.29
C ASP A 509 -22.25 3.70 0.94
N LEU A 510 -21.27 3.71 0.03
CA LEU A 510 -21.43 4.27 -1.31
C LEU A 510 -22.46 3.46 -2.13
N CYS A 511 -22.35 2.13 -2.17
CA CYS A 511 -23.29 1.29 -2.92
C CYS A 511 -24.73 1.48 -2.42
N ARG A 512 -24.93 1.44 -1.10
CA ARG A 512 -26.24 1.63 -0.48
C ARG A 512 -26.80 3.03 -0.73
N THR A 513 -25.96 4.06 -0.65
CA THR A 513 -26.33 5.45 -0.97
C THR A 513 -26.84 5.56 -2.41
N MET A 514 -26.14 4.95 -3.36
CA MET A 514 -26.53 4.93 -4.77
C MET A 514 -27.86 4.18 -4.98
N LEU A 515 -27.99 2.98 -4.39
CA LEU A 515 -29.20 2.16 -4.50
C LEU A 515 -30.43 2.90 -3.96
N GLU A 516 -30.32 3.53 -2.79
CA GLU A 516 -31.42 4.29 -2.19
C GLU A 516 -31.78 5.53 -3.00
N TYR A 517 -30.80 6.20 -3.61
CA TYR A 517 -31.07 7.29 -4.53
C TYR A 517 -31.87 6.81 -5.75
N PHE A 518 -31.47 5.70 -6.39
CA PHE A 518 -32.17 5.18 -7.57
C PHE A 518 -33.56 4.64 -7.26
N ALA A 519 -33.72 3.91 -6.15
CA ALA A 519 -35.03 3.43 -5.71
C ALA A 519 -36.03 4.58 -5.52
N ARG A 520 -35.56 5.72 -4.99
CA ARG A 520 -36.41 6.89 -4.72
C ARG A 520 -36.65 7.76 -5.95
N SER A 521 -35.63 8.02 -6.76
CA SER A 521 -35.70 9.00 -7.85
C SER A 521 -36.15 8.41 -9.19
N GLN A 522 -36.09 7.08 -9.34
CA GLN A 522 -36.34 6.42 -10.61
C GLN A 522 -37.34 5.27 -10.55
N GLU A 523 -37.91 4.97 -9.37
CA GLU A 523 -38.83 3.84 -9.18
C GLU A 523 -38.23 2.50 -9.64
N VAL A 524 -36.91 2.36 -9.53
CA VAL A 524 -36.18 1.16 -9.94
C VAL A 524 -36.32 0.09 -8.85
N SER A 525 -36.69 -1.13 -9.26
CA SER A 525 -36.69 -2.29 -8.37
C SER A 525 -35.27 -2.66 -7.97
N LEU A 526 -35.03 -2.85 -6.68
CA LEU A 526 -33.73 -3.25 -6.13
C LEU A 526 -33.46 -4.76 -6.28
N SER A 527 -33.55 -5.28 -7.51
CA SER A 527 -33.21 -6.67 -7.79
C SER A 527 -31.75 -6.97 -7.47
N ASP A 528 -31.41 -8.24 -7.20
CA ASP A 528 -30.03 -8.65 -6.93
C ASP A 528 -29.08 -8.31 -8.08
N GLU A 529 -29.57 -8.40 -9.32
CA GLU A 529 -28.85 -7.99 -10.53
C GLU A 529 -28.52 -6.50 -10.51
N PHE A 530 -29.50 -5.65 -10.14
CA PHE A 530 -29.29 -4.21 -10.05
C PHE A 530 -28.30 -3.86 -8.92
N GLN A 531 -28.41 -4.52 -7.77
CA GLN A 531 -27.47 -4.35 -6.66
C GLN A 531 -26.05 -4.74 -7.06
N LEU A 532 -25.87 -5.88 -7.73
CA LEU A 532 -24.59 -6.34 -8.24
C LEU A 532 -24.00 -5.34 -9.25
N ARG A 533 -24.83 -4.77 -10.13
CA ARG A 533 -24.39 -3.77 -11.10
C ARG A 533 -23.91 -2.48 -10.43
N ILE A 534 -24.62 -1.96 -9.43
CA ILE A 534 -24.15 -0.80 -8.65
C ILE A 534 -22.84 -1.12 -7.92
N PHE A 535 -22.73 -2.31 -7.34
CA PHE A 535 -21.48 -2.75 -6.71
C PHE A 535 -20.32 -2.79 -7.71
N GLN A 536 -20.51 -3.38 -8.89
CA GLN A 536 -19.51 -3.43 -9.95
C GLN A 536 -19.12 -2.02 -10.41
N LEU A 537 -20.08 -1.11 -10.54
CA LEU A 537 -19.82 0.28 -10.90
C LEU A 537 -18.93 0.99 -9.87
N VAL A 538 -19.22 0.82 -8.57
CA VAL A 538 -18.38 1.36 -7.50
C VAL A 538 -17.00 0.69 -7.48
N ALA A 539 -16.93 -0.63 -7.62
CA ALA A 539 -15.66 -1.38 -7.67
C ALA A 539 -14.77 -0.93 -8.83
N LYS A 540 -15.34 -0.87 -10.04
CA LYS A 540 -14.62 -0.48 -11.25
C LYS A 540 -14.22 0.99 -11.29
N SER A 541 -14.88 1.86 -10.51
CA SER A 541 -14.40 3.25 -10.33
C SER A 541 -13.03 3.33 -9.67
N GLN A 542 -12.57 2.25 -9.01
CA GLN A 542 -11.33 2.17 -8.23
C GLN A 542 -11.20 3.27 -7.17
N HIS A 543 -12.28 4.01 -6.86
CA HIS A 543 -12.21 5.19 -6.00
C HIS A 543 -11.82 4.81 -4.57
N VAL A 544 -12.33 3.69 -4.06
CA VAL A 544 -12.02 3.22 -2.69
C VAL A 544 -10.54 2.88 -2.51
N LEU A 545 -9.91 2.36 -3.57
CA LEU A 545 -8.48 2.09 -3.58
C LEU A 545 -7.69 3.37 -3.40
N LEU A 546 -8.19 4.48 -3.98
CA LEU A 546 -7.59 5.78 -3.78
C LEU A 546 -7.76 6.36 -2.38
N MET A 547 -8.51 5.71 -1.49
CA MET A 547 -8.67 6.19 -0.12
C MET A 547 -8.00 5.28 0.89
N THR A 548 -7.36 4.18 0.47
CA THR A 548 -6.97 3.10 1.38
C THR A 548 -5.48 2.74 1.41
N GLY A 549 -4.51 3.70 1.35
CA GLY A 549 -3.27 3.44 2.14
C GLY A 549 -1.86 3.91 1.74
N ASN A 550 -0.99 2.90 1.54
CA ASN A 550 0.45 2.74 1.79
C ASN A 550 1.52 3.73 1.28
N GLN A 551 1.25 4.68 0.40
CA GLN A 551 2.31 5.46 -0.25
C GLN A 551 1.84 6.87 -0.58
N GLY A 552 2.15 7.80 0.31
CA GLY A 552 2.67 9.06 -0.20
C GLY A 552 1.73 9.94 -1.06
N ASN A 553 0.47 10.18 -0.70
CA ASN A 553 -0.42 11.22 -1.29
C ASN A 553 -0.53 11.28 -2.82
N THR A 554 -0.46 10.17 -3.54
CA THR A 554 -1.21 10.10 -4.80
C THR A 554 -2.42 9.21 -4.61
N PHE A 555 -3.28 9.71 -3.71
CA PHE A 555 -4.64 9.26 -3.48
C PHE A 555 -4.70 7.75 -3.32
N GLY A 556 -4.47 7.32 -2.08
CA GLY A 556 -4.63 5.96 -1.57
C GLY A 556 -3.95 4.88 -2.38
N THR A 557 -4.04 3.66 -1.88
CA THR A 557 -3.21 2.58 -2.37
C THR A 557 -3.96 1.38 -2.81
N GLU A 558 -3.61 0.96 -4.02
CA GLU A 558 -3.67 -0.43 -4.43
C GLU A 558 -2.67 -1.24 -3.60
N GLY A 559 -3.21 -2.21 -2.87
CA GLY A 559 -2.45 -3.19 -2.12
C GLY A 559 -1.74 -4.15 -3.05
N ILE A 560 -0.42 -4.07 -3.09
CA ILE A 560 0.43 -5.05 -3.76
C ILE A 560 0.68 -6.22 -2.80
N ARG A 561 -0.37 -6.96 -2.44
CA ARG A 561 -0.32 -8.38 -2.04
C ARG A 561 -1.66 -9.05 -2.33
N SER A 562 -1.57 -10.28 -2.81
CA SER A 562 -2.68 -11.23 -3.00
C SER A 562 -3.17 -11.91 -1.71
N LYS A 563 -2.51 -11.71 -0.55
CA LYS A 563 -2.65 -12.63 0.60
C LYS A 563 -3.63 -12.23 1.71
N SER A 564 -3.97 -10.95 1.94
CA SER A 564 -4.94 -10.59 3.01
C SER A 564 -6.34 -10.26 2.50
N SER A 565 -6.57 -10.37 1.20
CA SER A 565 -7.89 -10.31 0.58
C SER A 565 -8.56 -11.69 0.48
N GLY A 566 -7.99 -12.71 1.12
CA GLY A 566 -8.21 -14.14 0.84
C GLY A 566 -9.64 -14.69 0.93
N SER A 567 -10.62 -13.90 1.37
CA SER A 567 -12.05 -14.21 1.19
C SER A 567 -12.80 -13.19 0.32
N PHE A 568 -12.47 -11.89 0.38
CA PHE A 568 -13.18 -10.86 -0.39
C PHE A 568 -12.76 -10.82 -1.86
N LYS A 569 -11.45 -10.93 -2.17
CA LYS A 569 -10.94 -10.98 -3.56
C LYS A 569 -11.36 -12.26 -4.27
N SER A 570 -11.34 -13.40 -3.58
CA SER A 570 -11.79 -14.68 -4.15
C SER A 570 -13.29 -14.71 -4.47
N LEU A 571 -14.09 -13.84 -3.86
CA LEU A 571 -15.52 -13.71 -4.14
C LEU A 571 -15.83 -12.57 -5.12
N HIS A 572 -14.93 -11.60 -5.27
CA HIS A 572 -15.10 -10.42 -6.11
C HIS A 572 -13.76 -10.01 -6.74
N ASP A 573 -13.40 -10.58 -7.90
CA ASP A 573 -12.10 -10.35 -8.56
C ASP A 573 -11.83 -8.88 -8.90
N VAL A 574 -12.89 -8.09 -9.12
CA VAL A 574 -12.85 -6.65 -9.44
C VAL A 574 -12.57 -5.79 -8.21
N CYS A 575 -12.72 -6.34 -7.00
CA CYS A 575 -12.42 -5.63 -5.76
C CYS A 575 -11.00 -5.91 -5.30
N HIS A 576 -10.19 -4.86 -5.28
CA HIS A 576 -8.90 -4.89 -4.63
C HIS A 576 -9.03 -4.15 -3.30
N LEU A 577 -8.56 -4.76 -2.20
CA LEU A 577 -8.39 -4.08 -0.91
C LEU A 577 -6.90 -3.93 -0.65
N ALA A 578 -6.51 -2.80 -0.07
CA ALA A 578 -5.12 -2.52 0.20
C ALA A 578 -4.53 -3.45 1.27
N THR A 579 -3.36 -3.99 1.01
CA THR A 579 -2.66 -4.91 1.90
C THR A 579 -1.28 -4.33 2.18
N LYS A 580 -0.81 -4.45 3.42
CA LYS A 580 0.51 -3.94 3.86
C LYS A 580 1.59 -4.43 2.89
N SER A 581 2.21 -3.51 2.15
CA SER A 581 3.39 -3.81 1.33
C SER A 581 4.66 -3.63 2.15
N SER A 582 5.17 -4.75 2.67
CA SER A 582 6.55 -4.91 3.10
C SER A 582 7.46 -5.47 1.98
N ASP A 583 6.91 -5.69 0.78
CA ASP A 583 7.35 -6.80 -0.08
C ASP A 583 8.13 -6.46 -1.34
N ILE A 584 8.75 -5.27 -1.44
CA ILE A 584 10.00 -5.22 -2.23
C ILE A 584 11.07 -6.11 -1.59
N LYS A 585 10.94 -6.44 -0.29
CA LYS A 585 11.80 -7.42 0.39
C LYS A 585 11.61 -8.87 -0.10
N VAL A 586 10.65 -9.14 -1.00
CA VAL A 586 10.30 -10.49 -1.47
C VAL A 586 10.29 -10.58 -3.00
N LEU A 587 11.18 -9.84 -3.68
CA LEU A 587 11.69 -10.32 -4.96
C LEU A 587 12.72 -11.43 -4.65
N THR A 588 12.61 -12.53 -5.38
CA THR A 588 12.86 -13.89 -4.88
C THR A 588 14.19 -14.08 -4.13
N ALA A 589 14.15 -14.90 -3.07
CA ALA A 589 15.30 -15.34 -2.27
C ALA A 589 16.48 -15.93 -3.09
N GLU A 590 16.30 -16.14 -4.39
CA GLU A 590 17.27 -16.66 -5.34
C GLU A 590 18.35 -15.64 -5.73
N ASP A 591 18.03 -14.34 -5.80
CA ASP A 591 19.02 -13.29 -6.07
C ASP A 591 19.86 -12.98 -4.80
N TYR A 592 19.25 -13.17 -3.62
CA TYR A 592 19.99 -13.18 -2.35
C TYR A 592 20.92 -14.39 -2.25
N ASN A 593 20.47 -15.57 -2.69
CA ASN A 593 21.33 -16.77 -2.75
C ASN A 593 22.48 -16.59 -3.74
N TYR A 594 22.27 -16.04 -4.93
CA TYR A 594 23.34 -15.77 -5.89
C TYR A 594 24.40 -14.82 -5.32
N ASN A 595 23.98 -13.67 -4.78
CA ASN A 595 24.91 -12.69 -4.19
C ASN A 595 25.57 -13.23 -2.90
N GLN A 596 24.86 -13.99 -2.06
CA GLN A 596 25.47 -14.67 -0.90
C GLN A 596 26.49 -15.72 -1.32
N VAL A 597 26.19 -16.52 -2.34
CA VAL A 597 27.08 -17.57 -2.82
C VAL A 597 28.32 -16.95 -3.46
N LEU A 598 28.19 -15.85 -4.22
CA LEU A 598 29.35 -15.10 -4.73
C LEU A 598 30.20 -14.51 -3.62
N ALA A 599 29.59 -13.88 -2.60
CA ALA A 599 30.30 -13.34 -1.45
C ALA A 599 31.03 -14.46 -0.67
N ARG A 600 30.32 -15.56 -0.35
CA ARG A 600 30.91 -16.73 0.32
C ARG A 600 32.01 -17.38 -0.51
N LEU A 601 31.83 -17.51 -1.82
CA LEU A 601 32.86 -18.02 -2.72
C LEU A 601 34.10 -17.13 -2.69
N SER A 602 33.94 -15.81 -2.71
CA SER A 602 35.06 -14.86 -2.62
C SER A 602 35.82 -14.96 -1.29
N ASP A 603 35.10 -15.09 -0.18
CA ASP A 603 35.66 -15.28 1.16
C ASP A 603 36.42 -16.63 1.25
N ILE A 604 35.79 -17.72 0.81
CA ILE A 604 36.38 -19.06 0.79
C ILE A 604 37.57 -19.13 -0.17
N LEU A 605 37.55 -18.39 -1.29
CA LEU A 605 38.67 -18.32 -2.21
C LEU A 605 39.90 -17.69 -1.54
N SER A 606 39.68 -16.63 -0.75
CA SER A 606 40.73 -15.94 0.00
C SER A 606 41.34 -16.85 1.08
N GLU A 607 40.52 -17.69 1.73
CA GLU A 607 41.00 -18.73 2.65
C GLU A 607 41.73 -19.88 1.93
N ALA A 608 41.21 -20.32 0.79
CA ALA A 608 41.80 -21.39 -0.02
C ALA A 608 43.14 -20.97 -0.64
N GLU A 609 43.34 -19.69 -0.94
CA GLU A 609 44.62 -19.10 -1.37
C GLU A 609 45.72 -19.23 -0.32
N MET A 610 45.35 -19.22 0.96
CA MET A 610 46.27 -19.46 2.07
C MET A 610 46.52 -20.97 2.31
N ASN A 611 45.71 -21.85 1.74
CA ASN A 611 45.86 -23.30 1.84
C ASN A 611 46.50 -23.89 0.57
N GLY A 612 47.79 -24.24 0.66
CA GLY A 612 48.57 -24.75 -0.48
C GLY A 612 48.01 -26.01 -1.17
N ARG A 613 47.04 -26.71 -0.57
CA ARG A 613 46.36 -27.87 -1.17
C ARG A 613 45.30 -27.51 -2.21
N CYS A 614 44.82 -26.26 -2.23
CA CYS A 614 43.80 -25.79 -3.16
C CYS A 614 44.37 -25.05 -4.37
N LYS A 615 45.71 -25.02 -4.52
CA LYS A 615 46.43 -24.18 -5.49
C LYS A 615 46.03 -24.43 -6.94
N SER A 616 45.63 -25.65 -7.28
CA SER A 616 45.14 -26.03 -8.62
C SER A 616 43.69 -25.60 -8.90
N LEU A 617 42.87 -25.34 -7.86
CA LEU A 617 41.45 -24.99 -7.98
C LEU A 617 41.21 -23.49 -8.10
N ILE A 618 42.09 -22.69 -7.50
CA ILE A 618 41.98 -21.23 -7.46
C ILE A 618 41.81 -20.61 -8.87
N PRO A 619 42.60 -20.98 -9.90
CA PRO A 619 42.43 -20.39 -11.23
C PRO A 619 41.07 -20.68 -11.86
N LEU A 620 40.52 -21.88 -11.65
CA LEU A 620 39.23 -22.30 -12.21
C LEU A 620 38.07 -21.55 -11.53
N VAL A 621 38.10 -21.44 -10.20
CA VAL A 621 37.05 -20.71 -9.47
C VAL A 621 37.16 -19.21 -9.70
N ARG A 622 38.37 -18.66 -9.84
CA ARG A 622 38.56 -17.26 -10.29
C ARG A 622 37.97 -17.03 -11.68
N LEU A 623 38.20 -17.93 -12.63
CA LEU A 623 37.63 -17.82 -13.97
C LEU A 623 36.10 -17.86 -13.93
N PHE A 624 35.51 -18.73 -13.10
CA PHE A 624 34.07 -18.79 -12.90
C PHE A 624 33.49 -17.58 -12.17
N LEU A 625 34.19 -17.05 -11.16
CA LEU A 625 33.81 -15.83 -10.46
C LEU A 625 33.86 -14.62 -11.40
N VAL A 626 34.93 -14.48 -12.19
CA VAL A 626 35.04 -13.44 -13.21
C VAL A 626 33.94 -13.60 -14.25
N HIS A 627 33.69 -14.81 -14.73
CA HIS A 627 32.60 -15.06 -15.68
C HIS A 627 31.21 -14.79 -15.07
N ALA A 628 31.00 -15.13 -13.81
CA ALA A 628 29.75 -14.86 -13.09
C ALA A 628 29.55 -13.35 -12.87
N GLU A 629 30.60 -12.61 -12.49
CA GLU A 629 30.57 -11.15 -12.37
C GLU A 629 30.39 -10.45 -13.73
N GLU A 630 31.06 -10.90 -14.79
CA GLU A 630 30.87 -10.41 -16.17
C GLU A 630 29.46 -10.69 -16.69
N LYS A 631 28.93 -11.87 -16.34
CA LYS A 631 27.55 -12.26 -16.65
C LYS A 631 26.59 -11.74 -15.62
N ARG A 632 26.95 -10.97 -14.60
CA ARG A 632 26.02 -10.52 -13.55
C ARG A 632 24.85 -9.73 -14.13
N ALA A 633 25.16 -8.85 -15.09
CA ALA A 633 24.15 -8.14 -15.86
C ALA A 633 23.34 -9.09 -16.78
N ALA A 634 23.94 -10.13 -17.35
CA ALA A 634 23.26 -11.10 -18.22
C ALA A 634 22.47 -12.18 -17.46
N TYR A 635 22.88 -12.52 -16.24
CA TYR A 635 22.32 -13.51 -15.31
C TYR A 635 20.92 -13.09 -14.88
N VAL A 636 20.75 -11.78 -14.67
CA VAL A 636 19.47 -11.09 -14.50
C VAL A 636 18.49 -11.43 -15.64
N PHE A 637 18.99 -11.57 -16.87
CA PHE A 637 18.18 -11.83 -18.07
C PHE A 637 18.13 -13.31 -18.49
N MET A 638 18.80 -14.21 -17.75
CA MET A 638 18.74 -15.65 -18.01
C MET A 638 17.36 -16.24 -17.66
N PRO A 639 16.85 -17.19 -18.45
CA PRO A 639 15.69 -18.01 -18.09
C PRO A 639 15.87 -18.71 -16.74
N GLU A 640 14.77 -18.93 -16.00
CA GLU A 640 14.78 -19.47 -14.63
C GLU A 640 15.54 -20.81 -14.50
N HIS A 641 15.38 -21.71 -15.48
CA HIS A 641 16.09 -22.99 -15.49
C HIS A 641 17.61 -22.83 -15.68
N GLU A 642 18.05 -21.87 -16.48
CA GLU A 642 19.48 -21.55 -16.65
C GLU A 642 20.06 -20.93 -15.37
N ARG A 643 19.31 -20.03 -14.71
CA ARG A 643 19.73 -19.44 -13.41
C ARG A 643 19.83 -20.45 -12.30
N SER A 644 18.85 -21.37 -12.20
CA SER A 644 18.85 -22.44 -11.20
C SER A 644 20.07 -23.34 -11.38
N LEU A 645 20.37 -23.72 -12.63
CA LEU A 645 21.59 -24.46 -12.98
C LEU A 645 22.85 -23.69 -12.55
N TYR A 646 22.91 -22.40 -12.87
CA TYR A 646 24.05 -21.53 -12.58
C TYR A 646 24.26 -21.32 -11.07
N ASN A 647 23.18 -21.17 -10.29
CA ASN A 647 23.23 -21.15 -8.82
C ASN A 647 23.73 -22.47 -8.25
N GLU A 648 23.26 -23.58 -8.80
CA GLU A 648 23.70 -24.90 -8.36
C GLU A 648 25.20 -25.11 -8.60
N ILE A 649 25.72 -24.64 -9.74
CA ILE A 649 27.16 -24.66 -10.05
C ILE A 649 27.95 -23.85 -9.01
N LEU A 650 27.50 -22.64 -8.70
CA LEU A 650 28.18 -21.78 -7.72
C LEU A 650 28.16 -22.39 -6.30
N VAL A 651 27.01 -22.96 -5.87
CA VAL A 651 26.90 -23.68 -4.58
C VAL A 651 27.79 -24.93 -4.55
N CYS A 652 27.89 -25.64 -5.67
CA CYS A 652 28.78 -26.79 -5.80
C CYS A 652 30.25 -26.38 -5.69
N MET A 653 30.65 -25.26 -6.30
CA MET A 653 32.02 -24.71 -6.16
C MET A 653 32.30 -24.27 -4.72
N GLU A 654 31.33 -23.65 -4.05
CA GLU A 654 31.42 -23.23 -2.65
C GLU A 654 31.68 -24.44 -1.74
N ARG A 655 30.91 -25.51 -1.95
CA ARG A 655 31.05 -26.78 -1.22
C ARG A 655 32.37 -27.48 -1.52
N LEU A 656 32.83 -27.48 -2.77
CA LEU A 656 34.11 -28.12 -3.14
C LEU A 656 35.30 -27.41 -2.50
N LEU A 657 35.30 -26.07 -2.50
CA LEU A 657 36.36 -25.31 -1.86
C LEU A 657 36.33 -25.45 -0.34
N SER A 658 35.16 -25.47 0.28
CA SER A 658 35.03 -25.68 1.73
C SER A 658 35.34 -27.11 2.19
N GLN A 659 35.20 -28.12 1.31
CA GLN A 659 35.44 -29.54 1.61
C GLN A 659 36.81 -30.06 1.13
N SER A 660 37.67 -29.20 0.60
CA SER A 660 38.94 -29.50 -0.10
C SER A 660 40.05 -30.17 0.72
N CYS A 661 39.71 -30.85 1.83
CA CYS A 661 40.62 -31.72 2.58
C CYS A 661 40.57 -33.20 2.12
N SER A 662 39.77 -33.59 1.12
CA SER A 662 39.70 -34.98 0.64
C SER A 662 40.49 -35.22 -0.66
N SER A 663 41.42 -36.17 -0.64
CA SER A 663 42.27 -36.57 -1.77
C SER A 663 41.48 -37.07 -2.99
N ARG A 664 40.25 -37.57 -2.79
CA ARG A 664 39.36 -38.04 -3.85
C ARG A 664 38.75 -36.89 -4.66
N ALA A 665 38.44 -35.75 -4.01
CA ALA A 665 37.93 -34.55 -4.68
C ALA A 665 39.01 -33.91 -5.57
N LEU A 666 40.26 -33.88 -5.10
CA LEU A 666 41.41 -33.39 -5.86
C LEU A 666 41.66 -34.18 -7.16
N ALA A 667 41.66 -35.52 -7.10
CA ALA A 667 41.89 -36.37 -8.28
C ALA A 667 40.79 -36.27 -9.36
N LEU A 668 39.53 -36.08 -8.95
CA LEU A 668 38.41 -35.87 -9.88
C LEU A 668 38.49 -34.50 -10.56
N MET A 669 38.95 -33.47 -9.85
CA MET A 669 39.08 -32.12 -10.40
C MET A 669 40.28 -31.96 -11.33
N GLU A 670 41.39 -32.67 -11.10
CA GLU A 670 42.49 -32.76 -12.08
C GLU A 670 42.01 -33.36 -13.41
N LYS A 671 41.10 -34.34 -13.34
CA LYS A 671 40.47 -34.96 -14.51
C LYS A 671 39.53 -33.99 -15.24
N ALA A 672 38.77 -33.18 -14.50
CA ALA A 672 37.93 -32.13 -15.07
C ALA A 672 38.75 -30.98 -15.69
N GLN A 673 39.89 -30.63 -15.09
CA GLN A 673 40.82 -29.62 -15.60
C GLN A 673 41.49 -30.08 -16.90
N GLN A 674 41.85 -31.37 -17.02
CA GLN A 674 42.30 -31.97 -18.27
C GLN A 674 41.22 -31.91 -19.36
N SER A 675 39.96 -32.24 -19.01
CA SER A 675 38.83 -32.08 -19.95
C SER A 675 38.53 -30.63 -20.32
N LEU A 676 38.85 -29.66 -19.45
CA LEU A 676 38.71 -28.22 -19.74
C LEU A 676 39.73 -27.73 -20.76
N ALA A 677 40.96 -28.23 -20.68
CA ALA A 677 42.03 -27.92 -21.63
C ALA A 677 41.75 -28.49 -23.04
N GLU A 678 40.88 -29.50 -23.15
CA GLU A 678 40.43 -30.06 -24.43
C GLU A 678 39.29 -29.26 -25.09
N VAL A 679 38.60 -28.38 -24.34
CA VAL A 679 37.40 -27.64 -24.80
C VAL A 679 37.71 -26.17 -25.12
N SER A 680 38.96 -25.73 -25.02
CA SER A 680 39.42 -24.35 -25.20
C SER A 680 39.46 -23.86 -26.67
N ALA A 681 38.42 -24.12 -27.45
CA ALA A 681 38.13 -23.37 -28.68
C ALA A 681 36.97 -22.39 -28.41
N PRO A 682 37.14 -21.07 -28.67
CA PRO A 682 36.07 -20.09 -28.46
C PRO A 682 34.92 -20.36 -29.46
N GLY A 683 33.72 -20.69 -28.96
CA GLY A 683 32.50 -20.69 -29.79
C GLY A 683 31.48 -21.81 -29.57
N ALA A 684 31.78 -22.86 -28.80
CA ALA A 684 30.83 -23.98 -28.61
C ALA A 684 30.08 -23.90 -27.27
N LEU A 685 28.97 -23.16 -27.22
CA LEU A 685 28.03 -23.12 -26.08
C LEU A 685 27.63 -24.56 -25.63
N ALA A 686 27.54 -25.49 -26.58
CA ALA A 686 27.23 -26.91 -26.33
C ALA A 686 28.36 -27.66 -25.59
N GLY A 687 29.63 -27.34 -25.85
CA GLY A 687 30.78 -27.94 -25.17
C GLY A 687 30.88 -27.48 -23.72
N GLN A 688 30.61 -26.19 -23.47
CA GLN A 688 30.55 -25.61 -22.13
C GLN A 688 29.39 -26.16 -21.33
N ASN A 689 28.18 -26.27 -21.90
CA ASN A 689 27.02 -26.86 -21.22
C ASN A 689 27.19 -28.34 -20.86
N THR A 690 27.88 -29.12 -21.72
CA THR A 690 28.21 -30.52 -21.45
C THR A 690 29.19 -30.66 -20.30
N LEU A 691 30.20 -29.79 -20.25
CA LEU A 691 31.19 -29.73 -19.19
C LEU A 691 30.57 -29.29 -17.86
N LEU A 692 29.75 -28.24 -17.88
CA LEU A 692 28.99 -27.74 -16.72
C LEU A 692 28.08 -28.84 -16.15
N SER A 693 27.37 -29.58 -17.00
CA SER A 693 26.53 -30.71 -16.58
C SER A 693 27.35 -31.83 -15.93
N LYS A 694 28.55 -32.14 -16.45
CA LYS A 694 29.47 -33.13 -15.83
C LYS A 694 29.99 -32.67 -14.47
N ILE A 695 30.34 -31.39 -14.33
CA ILE A 695 30.80 -30.80 -13.06
C ILE A 695 29.68 -30.86 -12.00
N ILE A 696 28.43 -30.58 -12.37
CA ILE A 696 27.27 -30.65 -11.47
C ILE A 696 27.00 -32.08 -11.01
N VAL A 697 27.03 -33.05 -11.93
CA VAL A 697 26.83 -34.49 -11.60
C VAL A 697 27.89 -34.96 -10.61
N GLU A 698 29.17 -34.64 -10.85
CA GLU A 698 30.26 -35.03 -9.97
C GLU A 698 30.24 -34.31 -8.61
N ALA A 699 29.90 -33.01 -8.59
CA ALA A 699 29.74 -32.27 -7.34
C ALA A 699 28.57 -32.79 -6.48
N ARG A 700 27.47 -33.24 -7.11
CA ARG A 700 26.37 -33.94 -6.42
C ARG A 700 26.82 -35.28 -5.86
N ILE A 701 27.61 -36.06 -6.60
CA ILE A 701 28.18 -37.34 -6.13
C ILE A 701 29.10 -37.12 -4.91
N ILE A 702 29.95 -36.08 -4.93
CA ILE A 702 30.83 -35.72 -3.82
C ILE A 702 30.02 -35.26 -2.60
N SER A 703 28.99 -34.42 -2.80
CA SER A 703 28.11 -33.96 -1.73
C SER A 703 27.34 -35.12 -1.08
N GLN A 704 26.85 -36.08 -1.87
CA GLN A 704 26.16 -37.27 -1.39
C GLN A 704 27.13 -38.21 -0.64
N ALA A 705 28.35 -38.41 -1.14
CA ALA A 705 29.38 -39.20 -0.47
C ALA A 705 29.79 -38.58 0.88
N SER A 706 29.91 -37.25 0.95
CA SER A 706 30.20 -36.53 2.20
C SER A 706 29.04 -36.60 3.20
N GLN A 707 27.79 -36.51 2.73
CA GLN A 707 26.60 -36.71 3.57
C GLN A 707 26.49 -38.14 4.09
N SER A 708 26.70 -39.16 3.25
CA SER A 708 26.75 -40.56 3.68
C SER A 708 27.87 -40.82 4.69
N ALA A 709 29.07 -40.24 4.50
CA ALA A 709 30.16 -40.36 5.45
C ALA A 709 29.89 -39.66 6.81
N GLN A 710 29.20 -38.50 6.79
CA GLN A 710 28.74 -37.84 8.01
C GLN A 710 27.62 -38.63 8.70
N LEU A 711 26.66 -39.19 7.94
CA LEU A 711 25.58 -40.01 8.48
C LEU A 711 26.08 -41.34 9.06
N SER A 712 27.09 -41.98 8.46
CA SER A 712 27.79 -43.13 9.06
C SER A 712 28.54 -42.75 10.34
N LYS A 713 29.24 -41.59 10.38
CA LYS A 713 29.87 -41.08 11.62
C LYS A 713 28.88 -40.76 12.72
N LEU A 714 27.65 -40.38 12.37
CA LEU A 714 26.54 -40.15 13.30
C LEU A 714 25.80 -41.45 13.67
N GLY A 715 26.27 -42.61 13.21
CA GLY A 715 25.70 -43.93 13.54
C GLY A 715 24.39 -44.26 12.85
N VAL A 716 23.99 -43.50 11.83
CA VAL A 716 22.73 -43.71 11.09
C VAL A 716 22.80 -44.95 10.19
N PHE A 717 24.00 -45.34 9.75
CA PHE A 717 24.27 -46.61 9.07
C PHE A 717 25.33 -47.39 9.87
N LYS A 718 25.06 -48.68 10.17
CA LYS A 718 26.01 -49.56 10.87
C LYS A 718 27.23 -49.84 9.97
N GLU A 719 28.43 -49.60 10.48
CA GLU A 719 29.67 -50.07 9.86
C GLU A 719 29.70 -51.59 9.88
N GLY A 720 29.69 -52.22 8.71
CA GLY A 720 29.83 -53.66 8.55
C GLY A 720 28.74 -54.30 7.69
N SER A 721 28.75 -54.01 6.40
CA SER A 721 28.31 -54.98 5.41
C SER A 721 29.17 -54.81 4.16
N ASP A 722 30.22 -55.62 4.07
CA ASP A 722 30.94 -55.85 2.84
C ASP A 722 29.95 -56.31 1.77
N THR A 723 29.71 -55.47 0.76
CA THR A 723 29.06 -55.91 -0.48
C THR A 723 30.14 -56.28 -1.48
N ALA A 724 30.45 -57.58 -1.49
CA ALA A 724 30.93 -58.26 -2.67
C ALA A 724 29.97 -58.00 -3.84
N GLU A 725 30.55 -57.96 -5.03
CA GLU A 725 29.94 -57.84 -6.35
C GLU A 725 28.51 -58.40 -6.45
N GLN A 726 27.53 -57.54 -6.75
CA GLN A 726 26.31 -57.96 -7.45
C GLN A 726 25.99 -56.99 -8.59
N LYS A 727 25.96 -57.57 -9.80
CA LYS A 727 25.49 -57.00 -11.06
C LYS A 727 24.04 -56.50 -10.97
N PRO A 728 23.62 -55.59 -11.88
CA PRO A 728 22.30 -54.97 -11.81
C PRO A 728 21.21 -55.94 -12.27
N ALA A 729 20.15 -56.09 -11.45
CA ALA A 729 18.92 -56.75 -11.86
C ALA A 729 17.77 -55.73 -11.92
N ASN A 730 17.42 -55.41 -13.17
CA ASN A 730 16.10 -55.10 -13.74
C ASN A 730 15.22 -53.95 -13.15
N PRO A 731 14.76 -53.00 -13.99
CA PRO A 731 13.85 -51.94 -13.58
C PRO A 731 12.40 -52.41 -13.77
N ASN A 732 11.75 -52.82 -12.70
CA ASN A 732 10.28 -52.89 -12.65
C ASN A 732 9.82 -53.02 -11.20
N LEU A 733 9.58 -51.90 -10.52
CA LEU A 733 8.66 -51.90 -9.40
C LEU A 733 7.80 -50.63 -9.42
N LYS A 734 6.49 -50.90 -9.46
CA LYS A 734 5.39 -49.97 -9.56
C LYS A 734 5.30 -49.10 -8.30
N LEU A 735 4.92 -47.84 -8.54
CA LEU A 735 4.36 -46.92 -7.55
C LEU A 735 3.24 -47.59 -6.75
N ALA A 736 3.37 -47.57 -5.43
CA ALA A 736 2.25 -47.67 -4.51
C ALA A 736 2.14 -46.34 -3.74
N THR A 737 0.92 -45.83 -3.76
CA THR A 737 0.37 -44.66 -3.11
C THR A 737 0.64 -44.57 -1.61
N HIS A 738 0.96 -43.35 -1.14
CA HIS A 738 0.25 -42.69 -0.04
C HIS A 738 0.30 -41.18 -0.19
#